data_AF-A0A974UCM8-F1
#
_entry.id   AF-A0A974UCM8-F1
#
_cell.length_a   1.000
_cell.length_b   1.000
_cell.length_c   1.000
_cell.angle_alpha   90.00
_cell.angle_beta   90.00
_cell.angle_gamma   90.00
#
_symmetry.space_group_name_H-M   'P 1'
#
loop_
_entity.id
_entity.type
_entity.pdbx_description
1 polymer ?
#
loop_
_entity_poly.entity_id
_entity_poly.type
_entity_poly.pdbx_seq_one_letter_code
_entity_poly.pdbx_strand_id
1 'polypeptide(L)'
;MSAADKLHILGQSVCYDNIRRKLIVDGTLMGMIERRDILDLTSNPSIFMKAIADSDDYDADLQTMAWAGLEPLETFFNLAIKDVQDVADLFRPIYEATDGADGFVSLEVDPRLAHDTEGTLEQAIWLWETVNRPNLLVKIPGTVEGLPAITDAIAAGININVTLIFSRARYRDVMDAYLKGIERRVAAGLAVDGIVSCASFFVSRVEVKADGYLQEVVDAGGPNAEIAQSLMGKMAVDNIRLAYQDFEEFFNAERFQKVAEFGAQKQRPLWASTGTKNPAYSDVKYVEMLVAPYSVNTMPPKTLDAYLDHGEPRVTIYDDLDEAKADFEKYAQIGLSFDKVSEELEAEGLASFNAGFDKLLNVIEQRRKQYVDGLGDLFDAVVKRTEQFDAENIISRIHRIDPTVWTNDPADKDEIQKRLGWLTLADDNQSLVEDLYGFAYEALDEDFEKVVLLGMGGSSLAPETMAKIFEGYIEGAELRILDSTIPEQVKEMDEWVDYGKTLFIVSSKSGGTTETMSLFHYFWDRAKAEAGKDFAKHFIAVTDPGNKLAAMGKELGFRAVMTANPNVGGRYSALSQFGLVPAALMGVDLDEFLWAASDMAARCSQDQPLVENTGALLGIILGEAALAGKDKLTFLTDDAVAPLGAWLEQLVAESSGKLGKGIVPVADEPLVAADAYGNDRIFAYLRATGEQDAFAAMLVKAGQPVVTLDIPTLYDLAGEFYRWEFAIATACSVIGVNAFDQPDVQDNKDRTRKLIKAYQDAGHLDEPETLWEKDGVEVAGVDFDGLKKCGSVSEVIAAFTAQAKDGDYIAINAYLPRNESVEAKLTALRERILKATSKATTLGFGPRFLHSTGQLHKGGANNGLFLQITQADAEDLAIPEAFYGFSMLARAQSLGDLDALQSRDRRVIRINLPAGDKLDF
;
A
#
# COMPACT_ATOMS: atom_id res chain seq x y z
N MET A 1 -19.84 23.81 26.43
CA MET A 1 -20.50 22.57 26.88
C MET A 1 -21.50 22.20 25.80
N SER A 2 -21.17 21.17 25.04
CA SER A 2 -21.99 20.67 23.93
C SER A 2 -23.29 20.05 24.46
N ALA A 3 -24.22 19.70 23.57
CA ALA A 3 -25.40 18.91 23.96
C ALA A 3 -24.99 17.51 24.48
N ALA A 4 -23.96 16.90 23.89
CA ALA A 4 -23.39 15.63 24.33
C ALA A 4 -22.78 15.71 25.74
N ASP A 5 -22.00 16.75 26.06
CA ASP A 5 -21.47 16.97 27.41
C ASP A 5 -22.59 17.02 28.46
N LYS A 6 -23.70 17.70 28.12
CA LYS A 6 -24.84 17.83 29.01
C LYS A 6 -25.55 16.48 29.20
N LEU A 7 -25.70 15.65 28.16
CA LEU A 7 -26.21 14.28 28.31
C LEU A 7 -25.36 13.46 29.28
N HIS A 8 -24.03 13.56 29.15
CA HIS A 8 -23.12 12.86 30.05
C HIS A 8 -23.28 13.33 31.50
N ILE A 9 -23.44 14.63 31.74
CA ILE A 9 -23.75 15.18 33.08
C ILE A 9 -25.08 14.64 33.63
N LEU A 10 -26.07 14.41 32.77
CA LEU A 10 -27.34 13.79 33.14
C LEU A 10 -27.25 12.26 33.32
N GLY A 11 -26.07 11.67 33.12
CA GLY A 11 -25.79 10.26 33.29
C GLY A 11 -26.08 9.39 32.07
N GLN A 12 -26.22 9.97 30.87
CA GLN A 12 -26.35 9.24 29.61
C GLN A 12 -25.11 9.42 28.73
N SER A 13 -24.41 8.33 28.43
CA SER A 13 -23.25 8.37 27.54
C SER A 13 -23.67 8.31 26.08
N VAL A 14 -22.97 9.05 25.24
CA VAL A 14 -23.16 9.07 23.79
C VAL A 14 -22.23 8.05 23.15
N CYS A 15 -22.82 7.03 22.53
CA CYS A 15 -22.11 6.00 21.78
C CYS A 15 -22.29 6.24 20.28
N TYR A 16 -21.23 6.12 19.49
CA TYR A 16 -21.29 6.28 18.04
C TYR A 16 -21.68 4.97 17.34
N ASP A 17 -22.78 4.96 16.58
CA ASP A 17 -23.30 3.77 15.87
C ASP A 17 -22.73 3.67 14.44
N ASN A 18 -21.41 3.73 14.31
CA ASN A 18 -20.72 3.59 13.03
C ASN A 18 -19.23 3.27 13.23
N ILE A 19 -18.62 2.61 12.25
CA ILE A 19 -17.17 2.45 12.15
C ILE A 19 -16.78 2.54 10.67
N ARG A 20 -15.73 3.29 10.38
CA ARG A 20 -15.08 3.36 9.06
C ARG A 20 -13.60 3.60 9.28
N ARG A 21 -12.76 2.84 8.59
CA ARG A 21 -11.31 2.95 8.71
C ARG A 21 -10.79 4.34 8.37
N LYS A 22 -11.35 5.00 7.35
CA LYS A 22 -10.96 6.38 7.02
C LYS A 22 -11.10 7.35 8.20
N LEU A 23 -12.17 7.24 9.00
CA LEU A 23 -12.39 8.10 10.17
C LEU A 23 -11.33 7.88 11.27
N ILE A 24 -10.75 6.67 11.33
CA ILE A 24 -9.68 6.32 12.27
C ILE A 24 -8.38 6.93 11.78
N VAL A 25 -8.04 6.71 10.51
CA VAL A 25 -6.76 7.08 9.91
C VAL A 25 -6.64 8.59 9.67
N ASP A 26 -7.71 9.28 9.27
CA ASP A 26 -7.70 10.72 9.00
C ASP A 26 -7.86 11.61 10.26
N GLY A 27 -7.97 10.99 11.44
CA GLY A 27 -8.11 11.67 12.72
C GLY A 27 -9.50 12.24 13.02
N THR A 28 -10.49 12.06 12.13
CA THR A 28 -11.86 12.55 12.36
C THR A 28 -12.47 11.96 13.63
N LEU A 29 -12.29 10.66 13.86
CA LEU A 29 -12.77 9.98 15.06
C LEU A 29 -12.08 10.50 16.31
N MET A 30 -10.75 10.69 16.26
CA MET A 30 -9.99 11.29 17.36
C MET A 30 -10.52 12.68 17.71
N GLY A 31 -10.82 13.51 16.70
CA GLY A 31 -11.42 14.82 16.93
C GLY A 31 -12.79 14.77 17.63
N MET A 32 -13.63 13.77 17.32
CA MET A 32 -14.92 13.58 18.02
C MET A 32 -14.70 13.18 19.50
N ILE A 33 -13.72 12.32 19.75
CA ILE A 33 -13.33 11.87 21.11
C ILE A 33 -12.81 13.04 21.94
N GLU A 34 -11.89 13.84 21.40
CA GLU A 34 -11.29 14.99 22.11
C GLU A 34 -12.32 16.06 22.47
N ARG A 35 -13.30 16.29 21.58
CA ARG A 35 -14.41 17.22 21.84
C ARG A 35 -15.47 16.65 22.80
N ARG A 36 -15.37 15.37 23.15
CA ARG A 36 -16.37 14.62 23.93
C ARG A 36 -17.75 14.61 23.28
N ASP A 37 -17.78 14.62 21.95
CA ASP A 37 -19.01 14.42 21.19
C ASP A 37 -19.49 12.97 21.36
N ILE A 38 -18.55 12.04 21.57
CA ILE A 38 -18.76 10.60 21.77
C ILE A 38 -17.87 10.08 22.90
N LEU A 39 -18.33 9.03 23.59
CA LEU A 39 -17.62 8.39 24.71
C LEU A 39 -17.42 6.89 24.50
N ASP A 40 -18.22 6.28 23.63
CA ASP A 40 -18.13 4.88 23.24
C ASP A 40 -18.37 4.74 21.73
N LEU A 41 -18.08 3.57 21.16
CA LEU A 41 -18.39 3.22 19.77
C LEU A 41 -18.98 1.83 19.68
N THR A 42 -19.90 1.61 18.75
CA THR A 42 -20.37 0.27 18.41
C THR A 42 -20.34 0.01 16.91
N SER A 43 -20.01 -1.24 16.58
CA SER A 43 -20.17 -1.79 15.23
C SER A 43 -21.30 -2.83 15.19
N ASN A 44 -21.65 -3.25 13.97
CA ASN A 44 -22.46 -4.43 13.67
C ASN A 44 -22.19 -4.85 12.21
N PRO A 45 -22.62 -6.06 11.79
CA PRO A 45 -22.42 -6.55 10.42
C PRO A 45 -22.86 -5.59 9.31
N SER A 46 -23.97 -4.87 9.49
CA SER A 46 -24.49 -3.94 8.47
C SER A 46 -23.65 -2.67 8.35
N ILE A 47 -22.98 -2.25 9.42
CA ILE A 47 -22.05 -1.12 9.42
C ILE A 47 -20.79 -1.51 8.64
N PHE A 48 -20.18 -2.65 8.97
CA PHE A 48 -19.02 -3.15 8.23
C PHE A 48 -19.34 -3.44 6.77
N MET A 49 -20.53 -3.97 6.45
CA MET A 49 -20.99 -4.14 5.08
C MET A 49 -20.92 -2.84 4.29
N LYS A 50 -21.44 -1.74 4.84
CA LYS A 50 -21.38 -0.42 4.18
C LYS A 50 -19.97 0.16 4.14
N ALA A 51 -19.16 -0.08 5.18
CA ALA A 51 -17.78 0.37 5.21
C ALA A 51 -16.97 -0.31 4.09
N ILE A 52 -17.06 -1.65 4.00
CA ILE A 52 -16.29 -2.46 3.04
C ILE A 52 -16.84 -2.38 1.61
N ALA A 53 -18.17 -2.28 1.44
CA ALA A 53 -18.78 -2.28 0.10
C ALA A 53 -18.84 -0.88 -0.54
N ASP A 54 -18.98 0.18 0.26
CA ASP A 54 -19.19 1.55 -0.24
C ASP A 54 -17.94 2.43 -0.08
N SER A 55 -16.74 1.84 0.04
CA SER A 55 -15.46 2.58 0.09
C SER A 55 -14.30 1.75 -0.45
N ASP A 56 -13.16 2.43 -0.64
CA ASP A 56 -11.85 1.90 -0.98
C ASP A 56 -10.94 1.72 0.25
N ASP A 57 -11.45 2.01 1.46
CA ASP A 57 -10.67 2.03 2.71
C ASP A 57 -9.95 0.70 3.02
N TYR A 58 -10.44 -0.42 2.46
CA TYR A 58 -10.01 -1.78 2.77
C TYR A 58 -9.29 -2.47 1.59
N ASP A 59 -9.08 -1.77 0.48
CA ASP A 59 -8.66 -2.37 -0.80
C ASP A 59 -7.30 -3.07 -0.71
N ALA A 60 -6.32 -2.40 -0.09
CA ALA A 60 -4.98 -2.92 0.09
C ALA A 60 -4.97 -4.22 0.92
N ASP A 61 -5.69 -4.23 2.05
CA ASP A 61 -5.73 -5.39 2.95
C ASP A 61 -6.54 -6.54 2.34
N LEU A 62 -7.67 -6.23 1.68
CA LEU A 62 -8.46 -7.22 0.95
C LEU A 62 -7.62 -7.90 -0.13
N GLN A 63 -6.77 -7.15 -0.80
CA GLN A 63 -5.85 -7.66 -1.81
C GLN A 63 -4.79 -8.58 -1.20
N THR A 64 -4.08 -8.14 -0.16
CA THR A 64 -3.03 -8.96 0.48
C THR A 64 -3.60 -10.23 1.11
N MET A 65 -4.72 -10.13 1.81
CA MET A 65 -5.41 -11.28 2.40
C MET A 65 -5.91 -12.26 1.33
N ALA A 66 -6.40 -11.75 0.19
CA ALA A 66 -6.77 -12.59 -0.94
C ALA A 66 -5.55 -13.31 -1.53
N TRP A 67 -4.40 -12.65 -1.70
CA TRP A 67 -3.17 -13.30 -2.16
C TRP A 67 -2.64 -14.35 -1.19
N ALA A 68 -2.81 -14.12 0.10
CA ALA A 68 -2.47 -15.07 1.16
C ALA A 68 -3.46 -16.25 1.27
N GLY A 69 -4.60 -16.20 0.56
CA GLY A 69 -5.56 -17.30 0.49
C GLY A 69 -6.60 -17.31 1.61
N LEU A 70 -6.80 -16.20 2.32
CA LEU A 70 -7.83 -16.12 3.36
C LEU A 70 -9.22 -16.25 2.77
N GLU A 71 -10.10 -16.95 3.48
CA GLU A 71 -11.50 -17.10 3.10
C GLU A 71 -12.34 -15.92 3.63
N PRO A 72 -13.51 -15.62 3.04
CA PRO A 72 -14.26 -14.39 3.31
C PRO A 72 -14.55 -14.11 4.79
N LEU A 73 -14.81 -15.15 5.58
CA LEU A 73 -15.09 -15.03 7.01
C LEU A 73 -13.83 -14.64 7.80
N GLU A 74 -12.69 -15.24 7.47
CA GLU A 74 -11.40 -14.95 8.10
C GLU A 74 -10.96 -13.53 7.74
N THR A 75 -11.08 -13.16 6.47
CA THR A 75 -10.82 -11.80 5.98
C THR A 75 -11.66 -10.77 6.73
N PHE A 76 -12.98 -11.00 6.87
CA PHE A 76 -13.84 -10.08 7.62
C PHE A 76 -13.34 -9.83 9.04
N PHE A 77 -13.05 -10.90 9.78
CA PHE A 77 -12.65 -10.73 11.18
C PHE A 77 -11.26 -10.12 11.33
N ASN A 78 -10.30 -10.39 10.44
CA ASN A 78 -9.01 -9.69 10.48
C ASN A 78 -9.20 -8.17 10.32
N LEU A 79 -9.98 -7.74 9.31
CA LEU A 79 -10.28 -6.32 9.09
C LEU A 79 -11.03 -5.70 10.28
N ALA A 80 -12.06 -6.37 10.77
CA ALA A 80 -12.88 -5.87 11.86
C ALA A 80 -12.12 -5.80 13.20
N ILE A 81 -11.28 -6.79 13.50
CA ILE A 81 -10.46 -6.82 14.71
C ILE A 81 -9.44 -5.70 14.68
N LYS A 82 -8.76 -5.47 13.55
CA LYS A 82 -7.80 -4.38 13.41
C LYS A 82 -8.45 -3.01 13.67
N ASP A 83 -9.56 -2.74 13.00
CA ASP A 83 -10.30 -1.49 13.19
C ASP A 83 -10.75 -1.32 14.65
N VAL A 84 -11.21 -2.41 15.29
CA VAL A 84 -11.66 -2.40 16.70
C VAL A 84 -10.49 -2.19 17.67
N GLN A 85 -9.31 -2.75 17.39
CA GLN A 85 -8.11 -2.51 18.19
C GLN A 85 -7.68 -1.05 18.12
N ASP A 86 -7.64 -0.47 16.92
CA ASP A 86 -7.27 0.93 16.73
C ASP A 86 -8.26 1.87 17.44
N VAL A 87 -9.56 1.60 17.30
CA VAL A 87 -10.61 2.37 18.02
C VAL A 87 -10.49 2.19 19.53
N ALA A 88 -10.25 0.97 20.01
CA ALA A 88 -10.06 0.71 21.44
C ALA A 88 -8.87 1.51 22.00
N ASP A 89 -7.77 1.61 21.23
CA ASP A 89 -6.60 2.38 21.61
C ASP A 89 -6.88 3.89 21.62
N LEU A 90 -7.67 4.40 20.68
CA LEU A 90 -8.14 5.80 20.69
C LEU A 90 -9.02 6.13 21.91
N PHE A 91 -9.89 5.22 22.31
CA PHE A 91 -10.76 5.40 23.49
C PHE A 91 -10.07 5.08 24.83
N ARG A 92 -8.87 4.50 24.80
CA ARG A 92 -8.16 4.06 26.01
C ARG A 92 -8.00 5.16 27.08
N PRO A 93 -7.67 6.43 26.74
CA PRO A 93 -7.59 7.49 27.73
C PRO A 93 -8.94 7.78 28.44
N ILE A 94 -10.08 7.65 27.74
CA ILE A 94 -11.41 7.82 28.34
C ILE A 94 -11.71 6.66 29.28
N TYR A 95 -11.43 5.42 28.84
CA TYR A 95 -11.61 4.23 29.65
C TYR A 95 -10.87 4.33 30.99
N GLU A 96 -9.60 4.74 30.96
CA GLU A 96 -8.80 4.91 32.17
C GLU A 96 -9.27 6.09 33.03
N ALA A 97 -9.63 7.23 32.42
CA ALA A 97 -10.08 8.41 33.16
C ALA A 97 -11.44 8.22 33.85
N THR A 98 -12.25 7.28 33.36
CA THR A 98 -13.59 6.99 33.89
C THR A 98 -13.66 5.72 34.73
N ASP A 99 -12.51 5.09 35.02
CA ASP A 99 -12.41 3.81 35.74
C ASP A 99 -13.30 2.72 35.11
N GLY A 100 -13.28 2.68 33.77
CA GLY A 100 -14.07 1.75 32.98
C GLY A 100 -15.58 2.03 32.93
N ALA A 101 -16.03 3.26 33.22
CA ALA A 101 -17.43 3.62 33.02
C ALA A 101 -17.79 3.82 31.54
N ASP A 102 -16.88 4.39 30.75
CA ASP A 102 -17.02 4.66 29.31
C ASP A 102 -15.70 4.28 28.58
N GLY A 103 -15.58 4.61 27.29
CA GLY A 103 -14.39 4.36 26.48
C GLY A 103 -14.40 2.99 25.81
N PHE A 104 -15.57 2.42 25.57
CA PHE A 104 -15.73 1.08 25.01
C PHE A 104 -15.92 1.07 23.50
N VAL A 105 -15.49 -0.02 22.87
CA VAL A 105 -15.83 -0.37 21.49
C VAL A 105 -16.50 -1.73 21.45
N SER A 106 -17.58 -1.89 20.67
CA SER A 106 -18.28 -3.18 20.53
C SER A 106 -17.99 -3.88 19.20
N LEU A 107 -17.72 -5.19 19.25
CA LEU A 107 -17.60 -6.09 18.10
C LEU A 107 -18.54 -7.29 18.25
N GLU A 108 -19.33 -7.60 17.23
CA GLU A 108 -20.34 -8.65 17.26
C GLU A 108 -19.77 -10.01 16.85
N VAL A 109 -20.26 -11.07 17.49
CA VAL A 109 -20.09 -12.45 17.02
C VAL A 109 -20.78 -12.62 15.65
N ASP A 110 -20.47 -13.71 14.97
CA ASP A 110 -21.17 -14.12 13.76
C ASP A 110 -22.67 -14.30 14.06
N PRO A 111 -23.56 -13.51 13.44
CA PRO A 111 -24.98 -13.55 13.75
C PRO A 111 -25.63 -14.91 13.42
N ARG A 112 -24.99 -15.73 12.57
CA ARG A 112 -25.45 -17.08 12.24
C ARG A 112 -25.36 -18.03 13.44
N LEU A 113 -24.59 -17.68 14.46
CA LEU A 113 -24.45 -18.42 15.72
C LEU A 113 -25.54 -18.08 16.75
N ALA A 114 -26.49 -17.18 16.46
CA ALA A 114 -27.48 -16.72 17.44
C ALA A 114 -28.39 -17.82 18.05
N HIS A 115 -28.43 -19.02 17.45
CA HIS A 115 -29.12 -20.20 17.97
C HIS A 115 -28.17 -21.34 18.40
N ASP A 116 -26.86 -21.07 18.44
CA ASP A 116 -25.80 -21.99 18.86
C ASP A 116 -25.08 -21.39 20.08
N THR A 117 -25.46 -21.87 21.27
CA THR A 117 -24.89 -21.44 22.54
C THR A 117 -23.38 -21.71 22.62
N GLU A 118 -22.94 -22.90 22.19
CA GLU A 118 -21.53 -23.32 22.33
C GLU A 118 -20.66 -22.54 21.35
N GLY A 119 -21.05 -22.49 20.08
CA GLY A 119 -20.33 -21.71 19.05
C GLY A 119 -20.27 -20.21 19.38
N THR A 120 -21.36 -19.64 19.91
CA THR A 120 -21.37 -18.22 20.35
C THR A 120 -20.37 -17.98 21.48
N LEU A 121 -20.30 -18.87 22.47
CA LEU A 121 -19.37 -18.73 23.59
C LEU A 121 -17.91 -18.88 23.12
N GLU A 122 -17.63 -19.90 22.30
CA GLU A 122 -16.29 -20.13 21.74
C GLU A 122 -15.80 -18.91 20.97
N GLN A 123 -16.65 -18.34 20.11
CA GLN A 123 -16.27 -17.16 19.34
C GLN A 123 -16.15 -15.91 20.21
N ALA A 124 -16.98 -15.75 21.24
CA ALA A 124 -16.87 -14.63 22.17
C ALA A 124 -15.54 -14.66 22.96
N ILE A 125 -15.10 -15.84 23.38
CA ILE A 125 -13.78 -16.04 24.01
C ILE A 125 -12.68 -15.69 23.01
N TRP A 126 -12.75 -16.23 21.79
CA TRP A 126 -11.77 -15.96 20.75
C TRP A 126 -11.64 -14.46 20.40
N LEU A 127 -12.76 -13.75 20.24
CA LEU A 127 -12.74 -12.30 19.99
C LEU A 127 -12.12 -11.52 21.16
N TRP A 128 -12.47 -11.88 22.39
CA TRP A 128 -11.90 -11.27 23.58
C TRP A 128 -10.38 -11.43 23.66
N GLU A 129 -9.90 -12.65 23.41
CA GLU A 129 -8.47 -12.98 23.44
C GLU A 129 -7.69 -12.36 22.27
N THR A 130 -8.28 -12.31 21.07
CA THR A 130 -7.61 -11.83 19.85
C THR A 130 -7.55 -10.32 19.78
N VAL A 131 -8.65 -9.62 20.11
CA VAL A 131 -8.65 -8.16 20.19
C VAL A 131 -7.71 -7.71 21.32
N ASN A 132 -7.73 -8.40 22.46
CA ASN A 132 -6.82 -8.16 23.60
C ASN A 132 -6.79 -6.69 24.04
N ARG A 133 -7.97 -6.11 24.26
CA ARG A 133 -8.15 -4.76 24.81
C ARG A 133 -9.20 -4.79 25.92
N PRO A 134 -8.93 -4.22 27.10
CA PRO A 134 -9.84 -4.32 28.25
C PRO A 134 -11.16 -3.55 28.05
N ASN A 135 -11.17 -2.61 27.11
CA ASN A 135 -12.32 -1.79 26.73
C ASN A 135 -13.06 -2.32 25.49
N LEU A 136 -12.89 -3.60 25.14
CA LEU A 136 -13.79 -4.29 24.21
C LEU A 136 -15.10 -4.65 24.91
N LEU A 137 -16.21 -4.57 24.18
CA LEU A 137 -17.48 -5.27 24.48
C LEU A 137 -17.76 -6.28 23.37
N VAL A 138 -17.75 -7.58 23.69
CA VAL A 138 -18.19 -8.59 22.73
C VAL A 138 -19.71 -8.55 22.66
N LYS A 139 -20.26 -8.35 21.46
CA LYS A 139 -21.70 -8.23 21.27
C LYS A 139 -22.32 -9.57 20.95
N ILE A 140 -23.31 -9.97 21.75
CA ILE A 140 -24.04 -11.25 21.64
C ILE A 140 -25.56 -10.96 21.55
N PRO A 141 -26.28 -11.54 20.58
CA PRO A 141 -27.74 -11.47 20.54
C PRO A 141 -28.40 -12.03 21.81
N GLY A 142 -29.34 -11.29 22.38
CA GLY A 142 -30.17 -11.71 23.51
C GLY A 142 -31.29 -12.69 23.11
N THR A 143 -31.03 -13.63 22.22
CA THR A 143 -31.95 -14.74 21.90
C THR A 143 -32.04 -15.70 23.10
N VAL A 144 -33.06 -16.58 23.13
CA VAL A 144 -33.17 -17.60 24.19
C VAL A 144 -31.88 -18.43 24.29
N GLU A 145 -31.32 -18.82 23.14
CA GLU A 145 -30.10 -19.61 23.03
C GLU A 145 -28.81 -18.80 23.30
N GLY A 146 -28.86 -17.46 23.17
CA GLY A 146 -27.75 -16.56 23.50
C GLY A 146 -27.60 -16.31 25.00
N LEU A 147 -28.68 -16.38 25.79
CA LEU A 147 -28.65 -16.10 27.23
C LEU A 147 -27.67 -16.99 28.04
N PRO A 148 -27.57 -18.31 27.80
CA PRO A 148 -26.56 -19.12 28.48
C PRO A 148 -25.13 -18.75 28.06
N ALA A 149 -24.90 -18.43 26.79
CA ALA A 149 -23.58 -17.98 26.31
C ALA A 149 -23.17 -16.65 26.96
N ILE A 150 -24.11 -15.70 27.11
CA ILE A 150 -23.90 -14.46 27.85
C ILE A 150 -23.53 -14.76 29.31
N THR A 151 -24.27 -15.65 29.96
CA THR A 151 -24.00 -16.05 31.36
C THR A 151 -22.58 -16.59 31.51
N ASP A 152 -22.17 -17.48 30.61
CA ASP A 152 -20.87 -18.16 30.65
C ASP A 152 -19.72 -17.22 30.29
N ALA A 153 -19.91 -16.32 29.31
CA ALA A 153 -18.92 -15.30 28.95
C ALA A 153 -18.69 -14.29 30.08
N ILE A 154 -19.76 -13.79 30.71
CA ILE A 154 -19.65 -12.94 31.91
C ILE A 154 -18.93 -13.69 33.04
N ALA A 155 -19.24 -14.97 33.26
CA ALA A 155 -18.56 -15.78 34.27
C ALA A 155 -17.05 -15.96 33.97
N ALA A 156 -16.68 -16.03 32.68
CA ALA A 156 -15.30 -16.05 32.21
C ALA A 156 -14.58 -14.70 32.40
N GLY A 157 -15.31 -13.60 32.61
CA GLY A 157 -14.78 -12.26 32.83
C GLY A 157 -14.71 -11.41 31.57
N ILE A 158 -15.53 -11.74 30.57
CA ILE A 158 -15.62 -11.03 29.30
C ILE A 158 -16.66 -9.91 29.43
N ASN A 159 -16.35 -8.74 28.89
CA ASN A 159 -17.30 -7.63 28.82
C ASN A 159 -18.29 -7.86 27.66
N ILE A 160 -19.60 -7.77 27.93
CA ILE A 160 -20.64 -8.14 26.96
C ILE A 160 -21.61 -6.99 26.65
N ASN A 161 -21.82 -6.72 25.36
CA ASN A 161 -22.95 -5.93 24.86
C ASN A 161 -24.06 -6.87 24.38
N VAL A 162 -25.16 -6.96 25.12
CA VAL A 162 -26.29 -7.81 24.71
C VAL A 162 -27.14 -7.06 23.69
N THR A 163 -27.37 -7.62 22.50
CA THR A 163 -28.11 -6.96 21.40
C THR A 163 -29.46 -7.61 21.08
N LEU A 164 -30.23 -7.00 20.17
CA LEU A 164 -31.55 -7.46 19.71
C LEU A 164 -32.60 -7.61 20.84
N ILE A 165 -32.61 -6.67 21.79
CA ILE A 165 -33.63 -6.64 22.85
C ILE A 165 -34.78 -5.72 22.43
N PHE A 166 -36.00 -6.26 22.34
CA PHE A 166 -37.20 -5.51 21.93
C PHE A 166 -38.27 -5.43 23.03
N SER A 167 -38.31 -6.41 23.93
CA SER A 167 -39.36 -6.53 24.96
C SER A 167 -38.80 -6.44 26.37
N ARG A 168 -39.65 -5.97 27.29
CA ARG A 168 -39.38 -5.95 28.73
C ARG A 168 -39.16 -7.35 29.30
N ALA A 169 -39.92 -8.33 28.83
CA ALA A 169 -39.76 -9.72 29.24
C ALA A 169 -38.36 -10.23 28.89
N ARG A 170 -37.92 -10.04 27.63
CA ARG A 170 -36.57 -10.41 27.22
C ARG A 170 -35.50 -9.64 27.99
N TYR A 171 -35.72 -8.35 28.25
CA TYR A 171 -34.75 -7.56 29.00
C TYR A 171 -34.57 -8.07 30.44
N ARG A 172 -35.65 -8.51 31.11
CA ARG A 172 -35.55 -9.18 32.41
C ARG A 172 -34.74 -10.47 32.34
N ASP A 173 -34.91 -11.28 31.29
CA ASP A 173 -34.09 -12.49 31.08
C ASP A 173 -32.60 -12.15 30.88
N VAL A 174 -32.31 -11.08 30.14
CA VAL A 174 -30.94 -10.59 29.91
C VAL A 174 -30.27 -10.12 31.20
N MET A 175 -30.97 -9.33 32.01
CA MET A 175 -30.47 -8.88 33.32
C MET A 175 -30.23 -10.08 34.27
N ASP A 176 -31.09 -11.10 34.21
CA ASP A 176 -30.91 -12.34 34.97
C ASP A 176 -29.71 -13.17 34.50
N ALA A 177 -29.49 -13.29 33.18
CA ALA A 177 -28.32 -13.95 32.61
C ALA A 177 -27.01 -13.26 33.02
N TYR A 178 -26.97 -11.92 32.95
CA TYR A 178 -25.84 -11.13 33.46
C TYR A 178 -25.57 -11.40 34.94
N LEU A 179 -26.61 -11.28 35.79
CA LEU A 179 -26.46 -11.47 37.23
C LEU A 179 -26.02 -12.89 37.59
N LYS A 180 -26.55 -13.91 36.90
CA LYS A 180 -26.10 -15.31 37.07
C LYS A 180 -24.62 -15.48 36.74
N GLY A 181 -24.13 -14.81 35.69
CA GLY A 181 -22.71 -14.86 35.32
C GLY A 181 -21.82 -14.26 36.41
N ILE A 182 -22.20 -13.08 36.92
CA ILE A 182 -21.52 -12.43 38.05
C ILE A 182 -21.56 -13.33 39.30
N GLU A 183 -22.72 -13.87 39.66
CA GLU A 183 -22.88 -14.77 40.80
C GLU A 183 -21.99 -16.01 40.70
N ARG A 184 -21.89 -16.63 39.52
CA ARG A 184 -21.00 -17.77 39.28
C ARG A 184 -19.52 -17.39 39.48
N ARG A 185 -19.13 -16.21 39.01
CA ARG A 185 -17.75 -15.73 39.13
C ARG A 185 -17.37 -15.38 40.57
N VAL A 186 -18.27 -14.72 41.30
CA VAL A 186 -18.12 -14.46 42.74
C VAL A 186 -18.02 -15.78 43.52
N ALA A 187 -18.88 -16.77 43.21
CA ALA A 187 -18.83 -18.09 43.83
C ALA A 187 -17.51 -18.84 43.55
N ALA A 188 -16.86 -18.56 42.42
CA ALA A 188 -15.54 -19.07 42.08
C ALA A 188 -14.38 -18.27 42.74
N GLY A 189 -14.67 -17.19 43.47
CA GLY A 189 -13.66 -16.35 44.13
C GLY A 189 -12.88 -15.45 43.16
N LEU A 190 -13.42 -15.19 41.97
CA LEU A 190 -12.81 -14.36 40.95
C LEU A 190 -13.35 -12.92 41.00
N ALA A 191 -12.54 -11.95 40.60
CA ALA A 191 -12.89 -10.52 40.61
C ALA A 191 -13.99 -10.18 39.60
N VAL A 192 -14.86 -9.22 39.96
CA VAL A 192 -16.02 -8.78 39.16
C VAL A 192 -16.09 -7.26 38.96
N ASP A 193 -15.19 -6.51 39.58
CA ASP A 193 -15.10 -5.05 39.55
C ASP A 193 -14.73 -4.49 38.17
N GLY A 194 -13.98 -5.26 37.37
CA GLY A 194 -13.65 -4.93 35.99
C GLY A 194 -14.63 -5.41 34.92
N ILE A 195 -15.77 -6.03 35.29
CA ILE A 195 -16.72 -6.59 34.32
C ILE A 195 -17.82 -5.59 34.01
N VAL A 196 -17.87 -5.18 32.75
CA VAL A 196 -18.86 -4.23 32.21
C VAL A 196 -19.78 -4.94 31.23
N SER A 197 -21.07 -4.61 31.31
CA SER A 197 -22.05 -5.06 30.35
C SER A 197 -23.08 -3.97 30.05
N CYS A 198 -23.57 -3.95 28.83
CA CYS A 198 -24.72 -3.14 28.42
C CYS A 198 -25.78 -3.99 27.71
N ALA A 199 -27.01 -3.49 27.72
CA ALA A 199 -28.17 -4.15 27.12
C ALA A 199 -28.79 -3.24 26.05
N SER A 200 -28.46 -3.51 24.78
CA SER A 200 -28.92 -2.77 23.61
C SER A 200 -30.39 -3.04 23.30
N PHE A 201 -31.24 -2.15 23.79
CA PHE A 201 -32.69 -2.14 23.65
C PHE A 201 -33.12 -1.28 22.46
N PHE A 202 -33.77 -1.89 21.47
CA PHE A 202 -34.07 -1.28 20.17
C PHE A 202 -35.29 -0.38 20.20
N VAL A 203 -35.16 0.82 19.62
CA VAL A 203 -36.19 1.87 19.68
C VAL A 203 -36.98 1.99 18.37
N SER A 204 -36.38 2.55 17.32
CA SER A 204 -37.13 2.94 16.11
C SER A 204 -37.77 1.76 15.36
N ARG A 205 -37.20 0.55 15.46
CA ARG A 205 -37.79 -0.66 14.87
C ARG A 205 -39.15 -1.01 15.47
N VAL A 206 -39.28 -0.84 16.79
CA VAL A 206 -40.56 -1.02 17.51
C VAL A 206 -41.58 -0.01 17.00
N GLU A 207 -41.19 1.26 16.91
CA GLU A 207 -42.10 2.31 16.46
C GLU A 207 -42.60 2.09 15.03
N VAL A 208 -41.68 1.81 14.09
CA VAL A 208 -42.04 1.61 12.67
C VAL A 208 -43.04 0.46 12.52
N LYS A 209 -42.82 -0.64 13.23
CA LYS A 209 -43.70 -1.81 13.18
C LYS A 209 -45.06 -1.49 13.82
N ALA A 210 -45.05 -0.85 15.00
CA ALA A 210 -46.26 -0.47 15.72
C ALA A 210 -47.11 0.52 14.93
N ASP A 211 -46.51 1.61 14.42
CA ASP A 211 -47.18 2.62 13.61
C ASP A 211 -47.77 2.01 12.33
N GLY A 212 -47.11 1.02 11.73
CA GLY A 212 -47.66 0.25 10.61
C GLY A 212 -49.01 -0.40 10.95
N TYR A 213 -49.09 -1.13 12.07
CA TYR A 213 -50.35 -1.71 12.53
C TYR A 213 -51.40 -0.68 12.91
N LEU A 214 -51.00 0.40 13.58
CA LEU A 214 -51.92 1.47 13.95
C LEU A 214 -52.49 2.16 12.71
N GLN A 215 -51.69 2.31 11.65
CA GLN A 215 -52.13 2.94 10.41
C GLN A 215 -53.18 2.07 9.70
N GLU A 216 -53.00 0.75 9.70
CA GLU A 216 -54.02 -0.18 9.18
C GLU A 216 -55.36 -0.03 9.94
N VAL A 217 -55.32 0.16 11.27
CA VAL A 217 -56.53 0.38 12.09
C VAL A 217 -57.15 1.76 11.81
N VAL A 218 -56.34 2.80 11.62
CA VAL A 218 -56.81 4.14 11.24
C VAL A 218 -57.49 4.10 9.87
N ASP A 219 -56.87 3.47 8.89
CA ASP A 219 -57.34 3.37 7.50
C ASP A 219 -58.63 2.54 7.39
N ALA A 220 -58.78 1.51 8.22
CA ALA A 220 -59.99 0.70 8.30
C ALA A 220 -61.20 1.48 8.88
N GLY A 221 -60.96 2.57 9.61
CA GLY A 221 -61.99 3.41 10.22
C GLY A 221 -62.75 2.72 11.37
N GLY A 222 -63.78 3.40 11.89
CA GLY A 222 -64.60 2.90 13.00
C GLY A 222 -64.12 3.36 14.39
N PRO A 223 -64.68 2.82 15.48
CA PRO A 223 -64.48 3.35 16.84
C PRO A 223 -63.03 3.24 17.36
N ASN A 224 -62.24 2.34 16.79
CA ASN A 224 -60.84 2.13 17.18
C ASN A 224 -59.86 3.07 16.45
N ALA A 225 -60.29 3.76 15.38
CA ALA A 225 -59.41 4.62 14.58
C ALA A 225 -58.92 5.85 15.36
N GLU A 226 -59.78 6.47 16.17
CA GLU A 226 -59.38 7.61 17.02
C GLU A 226 -58.37 7.18 18.10
N ILE A 227 -58.58 5.98 18.68
CA ILE A 227 -57.65 5.41 19.66
C ILE A 227 -56.30 5.13 19.00
N ALA A 228 -56.29 4.45 17.84
CA ALA A 228 -55.06 4.15 17.11
C ALA A 228 -54.29 5.42 16.70
N GLN A 229 -55.00 6.45 16.23
CA GLN A 229 -54.39 7.74 15.88
C GLN A 229 -53.73 8.42 17.08
N SER A 230 -54.32 8.30 18.29
CA SER A 230 -53.75 8.88 19.52
C SER A 230 -52.51 8.15 20.04
N LEU A 231 -52.26 6.95 19.53
CA LEU A 231 -51.16 6.07 19.94
C LEU A 231 -49.97 6.08 18.96
N MET A 232 -50.11 6.78 17.84
CA MET A 232 -49.06 6.92 16.83
C MET A 232 -47.79 7.52 17.43
N GLY A 233 -46.67 6.86 17.21
CA GLY A 233 -45.37 7.34 17.64
C GLY A 233 -45.14 7.29 19.15
N LYS A 234 -45.85 6.43 19.90
CA LYS A 234 -45.69 6.33 21.36
C LYS A 234 -45.10 5.01 21.84
N MET A 235 -45.39 3.90 21.15
CA MET A 235 -45.12 2.55 21.66
C MET A 235 -43.65 2.34 22.04
N ALA A 236 -42.71 2.81 21.21
CA ALA A 236 -41.28 2.60 21.48
C ALA A 236 -40.81 3.35 22.73
N VAL A 237 -41.24 4.61 22.90
CA VAL A 237 -40.87 5.45 24.05
C VAL A 237 -41.50 4.90 25.33
N ASP A 238 -42.79 4.54 25.29
CA ASP A 238 -43.50 3.98 26.43
C ASP A 238 -42.89 2.64 26.88
N ASN A 239 -42.53 1.78 25.92
CA ASN A 239 -41.86 0.52 26.21
C ASN A 239 -40.54 0.73 26.95
N ILE A 240 -39.72 1.69 26.52
CA ILE A 240 -38.41 1.96 27.10
C ILE A 240 -38.51 2.63 28.46
N ARG A 241 -39.44 3.58 28.64
CA ARG A 241 -39.72 4.17 29.96
C ARG A 241 -40.04 3.08 30.98
N LEU A 242 -40.92 2.15 30.61
CA LEU A 242 -41.28 1.01 31.47
C LEU A 242 -40.14 -0.01 31.64
N ALA A 243 -39.34 -0.26 30.60
CA ALA A 243 -38.14 -1.11 30.69
C ALA A 243 -37.09 -0.51 31.63
N TYR A 244 -36.93 0.81 31.66
CA TYR A 244 -36.03 1.48 32.60
C TYR A 244 -36.52 1.35 34.04
N GLN A 245 -37.84 1.36 34.28
CA GLN A 245 -38.40 1.05 35.61
C GLN A 245 -38.10 -0.39 36.03
N ASP A 246 -38.17 -1.35 35.09
CA ASP A 246 -37.76 -2.74 35.37
C ASP A 246 -36.27 -2.84 35.71
N PHE A 247 -35.42 -2.07 35.02
CA PHE A 247 -33.99 -1.97 35.31
C PHE A 247 -33.73 -1.45 36.73
N GLU A 248 -34.38 -0.36 37.12
CA GLU A 248 -34.22 0.20 38.47
C GLU A 248 -34.70 -0.78 39.54
N GLU A 249 -35.86 -1.43 39.33
CA GLU A 249 -36.38 -2.46 40.24
C GLU A 249 -35.38 -3.61 40.39
N PHE A 250 -34.88 -4.14 39.27
CA PHE A 250 -34.00 -5.30 39.24
C PHE A 250 -32.66 -5.04 39.94
N PHE A 251 -31.99 -3.93 39.61
CA PHE A 251 -30.65 -3.62 40.13
C PHE A 251 -30.66 -2.94 41.51
N ASN A 252 -31.82 -2.50 42.01
CA ASN A 252 -31.96 -2.08 43.40
C ASN A 252 -32.44 -3.22 44.32
N ALA A 253 -32.74 -4.40 43.78
CA ALA A 253 -33.12 -5.57 44.57
C ALA A 253 -31.96 -6.15 45.38
N GLU A 254 -32.28 -6.79 46.52
CA GLU A 254 -31.30 -7.39 47.45
C GLU A 254 -30.33 -8.36 46.75
N ARG A 255 -30.80 -9.09 45.72
CA ARG A 255 -29.99 -10.06 44.98
C ARG A 255 -28.77 -9.40 44.32
N PHE A 256 -28.96 -8.26 43.66
CA PHE A 256 -27.84 -7.53 43.04
C PHE A 256 -26.95 -6.86 44.09
N GLN A 257 -27.55 -6.26 45.13
CA GLN A 257 -26.78 -5.58 46.18
C GLN A 257 -25.73 -6.50 46.83
N LYS A 258 -26.02 -7.81 46.96
CA LYS A 258 -25.06 -8.82 47.45
C LYS A 258 -23.81 -8.95 46.59
N VAL A 259 -23.94 -8.88 45.26
CA VAL A 259 -22.77 -8.96 44.36
C VAL A 259 -22.09 -7.60 44.17
N ALA A 260 -22.83 -6.50 44.35
CA ALA A 260 -22.27 -5.14 44.35
C ALA A 260 -21.26 -4.92 45.50
N GLU A 261 -21.42 -5.61 46.63
CA GLU A 261 -20.42 -5.63 47.72
C GLU A 261 -19.05 -6.17 47.27
N PHE A 262 -19.00 -6.96 46.20
CA PHE A 262 -17.78 -7.48 45.58
C PHE A 262 -17.29 -6.60 44.41
N GLY A 263 -17.90 -5.43 44.19
CA GLY A 263 -17.55 -4.50 43.13
C GLY A 263 -18.33 -4.67 41.83
N ALA A 264 -19.30 -5.59 41.75
CA ALA A 264 -20.08 -5.78 40.54
C ALA A 264 -20.84 -4.50 40.14
N GLN A 265 -20.74 -4.11 38.87
CA GLN A 265 -21.42 -2.95 38.31
C GLN A 265 -22.83 -3.30 37.82
N LYS A 266 -23.73 -2.32 37.66
CA LYS A 266 -25.04 -2.58 37.06
C LYS A 266 -24.89 -2.69 35.54
N GLN A 267 -25.61 -3.61 34.89
CA GLN A 267 -25.65 -3.67 33.43
C GLN A 267 -26.39 -2.44 32.87
N ARG A 268 -25.71 -1.57 32.13
CA ARG A 268 -26.29 -0.32 31.64
C ARG A 268 -27.35 -0.58 30.55
N PRO A 269 -28.57 -0.02 30.63
CA PRO A 269 -29.45 0.03 29.47
C PRO A 269 -28.80 0.87 28.36
N LEU A 270 -28.84 0.36 27.13
CA LEU A 270 -28.34 1.05 25.94
C LEU A 270 -29.47 1.19 24.94
N TRP A 271 -29.81 2.42 24.55
CA TRP A 271 -30.85 2.70 23.57
C TRP A 271 -30.28 2.58 22.16
N ALA A 272 -30.71 1.57 21.41
CA ALA A 272 -30.21 1.26 20.07
C ALA A 272 -31.23 1.58 18.99
N SER A 273 -30.75 1.84 17.77
CA SER A 273 -31.61 2.22 16.65
C SER A 273 -32.42 3.50 16.94
N THR A 274 -31.77 4.54 17.46
CA THR A 274 -32.38 5.81 17.89
C THR A 274 -32.49 6.87 16.80
N GLY A 275 -32.13 6.53 15.56
CA GLY A 275 -32.40 7.39 14.41
C GLY A 275 -33.87 7.34 13.98
N THR A 276 -34.56 8.49 14.03
CA THR A 276 -35.95 8.65 13.59
C THR A 276 -36.16 8.21 12.13
N LYS A 277 -37.20 7.40 11.88
CA LYS A 277 -37.52 6.88 10.53
C LYS A 277 -38.70 7.58 9.87
N ASN A 278 -39.59 8.17 10.68
CA ASN A 278 -40.76 8.90 10.20
C ASN A 278 -40.42 10.40 10.13
N PRO A 279 -40.46 11.04 8.95
CA PRO A 279 -40.14 12.47 8.80
C PRO A 279 -41.13 13.41 9.52
N ALA A 280 -42.29 12.90 9.96
CA ALA A 280 -43.23 13.66 10.78
C ALA A 280 -42.77 13.82 12.24
N TYR A 281 -41.79 13.02 12.68
CA TYR A 281 -41.24 13.09 14.02
C TYR A 281 -39.94 13.90 14.02
N SER A 282 -39.60 14.51 15.15
CA SER A 282 -38.28 15.13 15.33
C SER A 282 -37.17 14.11 15.07
N ASP A 283 -36.12 14.52 14.37
CA ASP A 283 -34.90 13.76 14.10
C ASP A 283 -34.09 13.45 15.36
N VAL A 284 -34.31 14.18 16.45
CA VAL A 284 -33.74 13.95 17.79
C VAL A 284 -34.72 13.30 18.78
N LYS A 285 -35.95 12.97 18.36
CA LYS A 285 -37.04 12.43 19.21
C LYS A 285 -36.56 11.38 20.20
N TYR A 286 -35.93 10.31 19.73
CA TYR A 286 -35.57 9.18 20.57
C TYR A 286 -34.38 9.47 21.49
N VAL A 287 -33.54 10.45 21.16
CA VAL A 287 -32.49 10.88 22.07
C VAL A 287 -33.12 11.67 23.21
N GLU A 288 -33.89 12.71 22.87
CA GLU A 288 -34.50 13.60 23.86
C GLU A 288 -35.51 12.90 24.76
N MET A 289 -36.33 11.99 24.22
CA MET A 289 -37.37 11.34 25.02
C MET A 289 -36.83 10.23 25.92
N LEU A 290 -35.59 9.77 25.73
CA LEU A 290 -35.02 8.61 26.44
C LEU A 290 -33.79 8.96 27.29
N VAL A 291 -33.59 10.23 27.61
CA VAL A 291 -32.49 10.63 28.50
C VAL A 291 -32.74 10.06 29.89
N ALA A 292 -31.85 9.17 30.31
CA ALA A 292 -31.95 8.41 31.55
C ALA A 292 -30.60 8.38 32.29
N PRO A 293 -30.57 8.53 33.62
CA PRO A 293 -29.34 8.32 34.39
C PRO A 293 -28.81 6.90 34.21
N TYR A 294 -27.49 6.72 34.25
CA TYR A 294 -26.82 5.43 34.11
C TYR A 294 -27.20 4.67 32.82
N SER A 295 -27.33 5.38 31.69
CA SER A 295 -27.68 4.76 30.40
C SER A 295 -26.67 5.10 29.32
N VAL A 296 -26.79 4.43 28.17
CA VAL A 296 -26.06 4.74 26.94
C VAL A 296 -27.09 4.98 25.84
N ASN A 297 -26.82 5.91 24.92
CA ASN A 297 -27.58 6.04 23.69
C ASN A 297 -26.61 5.87 22.52
N THR A 298 -26.84 4.85 21.67
CA THR A 298 -26.02 4.68 20.47
C THR A 298 -26.69 5.38 19.28
N MET A 299 -26.01 6.40 18.78
CA MET A 299 -26.54 7.34 17.80
C MET A 299 -25.87 7.12 16.44
N PRO A 300 -26.64 6.88 15.36
CA PRO A 300 -26.12 6.93 14.00
C PRO A 300 -25.58 8.33 13.67
N PRO A 301 -24.66 8.48 12.69
CA PRO A 301 -23.99 9.75 12.42
C PRO A 301 -24.94 10.93 12.25
N LYS A 302 -26.00 10.76 11.44
CA LYS A 302 -27.01 11.81 11.22
C LYS A 302 -27.77 12.23 12.49
N THR A 303 -27.99 11.31 13.41
CA THR A 303 -28.69 11.59 14.67
C THR A 303 -27.76 12.29 15.66
N LEU A 304 -26.49 11.89 15.69
CA LEU A 304 -25.47 12.60 16.47
C LEU A 304 -25.33 14.05 15.99
N ASP A 305 -25.20 14.26 14.68
CA ASP A 305 -25.07 15.60 14.08
C ASP A 305 -26.29 16.48 14.42
N ALA A 306 -27.52 15.95 14.25
CA ALA A 306 -28.75 16.66 14.58
C ALA A 306 -28.82 17.01 16.09
N TYR A 307 -28.42 16.08 16.95
CA TYR A 307 -28.45 16.30 18.39
C TYR A 307 -27.41 17.34 18.85
N LEU A 308 -26.22 17.34 18.25
CA LEU A 308 -25.19 18.35 18.53
C LEU A 308 -25.62 19.75 18.06
N ASP A 309 -26.37 19.84 16.97
CA ASP A 309 -26.88 21.10 16.41
C ASP A 309 -28.01 21.70 17.27
N HIS A 310 -29.05 20.93 17.58
CA HIS A 310 -30.27 21.48 18.19
C HIS A 310 -30.91 20.62 19.31
N GLY A 311 -30.21 19.63 19.86
CA GLY A 311 -30.73 18.79 20.94
C GLY A 311 -30.88 19.51 22.27
N GLU A 312 -31.97 19.22 22.99
CA GLU A 312 -32.27 19.76 24.32
C GLU A 312 -32.14 18.69 25.42
N PRO A 313 -31.03 18.68 26.19
CA PRO A 313 -30.78 17.66 27.20
C PRO A 313 -31.60 17.89 28.47
N ARG A 314 -32.48 16.94 28.79
CA ARG A 314 -33.27 16.88 30.03
C ARG A 314 -33.58 15.42 30.34
N VAL A 315 -33.52 15.00 31.62
CA VAL A 315 -34.00 13.66 32.00
C VAL A 315 -35.51 13.57 31.73
N THR A 316 -35.91 12.60 30.90
CA THR A 316 -37.29 12.40 30.41
C THR A 316 -37.80 10.99 30.60
N ILE A 317 -36.93 10.05 31.01
CA ILE A 317 -37.29 8.63 31.15
C ILE A 317 -38.38 8.38 32.20
N TYR A 318 -38.60 9.33 33.11
CA TYR A 318 -39.62 9.28 34.16
C TYR A 318 -40.91 10.03 33.80
N ASP A 319 -40.95 10.68 32.64
CA ASP A 319 -42.14 11.41 32.20
C ASP A 319 -43.25 10.43 31.79
N ASP A 320 -44.51 10.81 32.02
CA ASP A 320 -45.72 10.14 31.53
C ASP A 320 -45.84 8.63 31.83
N LEU A 321 -45.22 8.11 32.90
CA LEU A 321 -45.22 6.67 33.21
C LEU A 321 -46.62 6.05 33.37
N ASP A 322 -47.58 6.80 33.93
CA ASP A 322 -48.97 6.32 34.06
C ASP A 322 -49.70 6.32 32.71
N GLU A 323 -49.38 7.27 31.83
CA GLU A 323 -49.88 7.29 30.45
C GLU A 323 -49.29 6.12 29.65
N ALA A 324 -47.99 5.86 29.76
CA ALA A 324 -47.34 4.73 29.11
C ALA A 324 -48.01 3.40 29.49
N LYS A 325 -48.34 3.19 30.77
CA LYS A 325 -49.11 2.00 31.21
C LYS A 325 -50.51 1.96 30.58
N ALA A 326 -51.22 3.10 30.59
CA ALA A 326 -52.55 3.19 30.01
C ALA A 326 -52.55 2.99 28.48
N ASP A 327 -51.50 3.42 27.78
CA ASP A 327 -51.37 3.26 26.34
C ASP A 327 -51.16 1.78 25.96
N PHE A 328 -50.44 0.99 26.76
CA PHE A 328 -50.42 -0.48 26.62
C PHE A 328 -51.78 -1.16 26.82
N GLU A 329 -52.62 -0.64 27.71
CA GLU A 329 -54.01 -1.12 27.83
C GLU A 329 -54.83 -0.75 26.59
N LYS A 330 -54.63 0.45 26.02
CA LYS A 330 -55.32 0.87 24.78
C LYS A 330 -54.86 0.07 23.56
N TYR A 331 -53.56 -0.26 23.43
CA TYR A 331 -53.08 -1.15 22.39
C TYR A 331 -53.81 -2.51 22.44
N ALA A 332 -53.97 -3.08 23.63
CA ALA A 332 -54.73 -4.31 23.82
C ALA A 332 -56.22 -4.16 23.46
N GLN A 333 -56.85 -3.01 23.78
CA GLN A 333 -58.26 -2.73 23.43
C GLN A 333 -58.51 -2.73 21.92
N ILE A 334 -57.55 -2.26 21.12
CA ILE A 334 -57.66 -2.26 19.66
C ILE A 334 -57.11 -3.55 19.02
N GLY A 335 -56.71 -4.53 19.83
CA GLY A 335 -56.25 -5.85 19.37
C GLY A 335 -54.78 -5.93 18.98
N LEU A 336 -53.97 -4.91 19.29
CA LEU A 336 -52.53 -4.91 19.05
C LEU A 336 -51.79 -5.52 20.24
N SER A 337 -51.27 -6.74 20.08
CA SER A 337 -50.46 -7.42 21.09
C SER A 337 -48.99 -7.01 20.96
N PHE A 338 -48.40 -6.47 22.02
CA PHE A 338 -46.98 -6.12 22.05
C PHE A 338 -46.08 -7.37 21.99
N ASP A 339 -46.48 -8.48 22.61
CA ASP A 339 -45.72 -9.73 22.57
C ASP A 339 -45.53 -10.17 21.12
N LYS A 340 -46.62 -10.14 20.33
CA LYS A 340 -46.57 -10.46 18.89
C LYS A 340 -45.64 -9.50 18.13
N VAL A 341 -45.73 -8.19 18.39
CA VAL A 341 -44.83 -7.20 17.77
C VAL A 341 -43.37 -7.52 18.08
N SER A 342 -43.07 -7.85 19.34
CA SER A 342 -41.70 -8.13 19.79
C SER A 342 -41.14 -9.46 19.26
N GLU A 343 -41.96 -10.52 19.16
CA GLU A 343 -41.58 -11.80 18.57
C GLU A 343 -41.26 -11.65 17.07
N GLU A 344 -42.10 -10.93 16.34
CA GLU A 344 -41.84 -10.63 14.93
C GLU A 344 -40.56 -9.80 14.76
N LEU A 345 -40.31 -8.81 15.62
CA LEU A 345 -39.10 -7.99 15.57
C LEU A 345 -37.82 -8.75 15.93
N GLU A 346 -37.87 -9.70 16.88
CA GLU A 346 -36.73 -10.56 17.21
C GLU A 346 -36.36 -11.42 15.98
N ALA A 347 -37.35 -12.08 15.38
CA ALA A 347 -37.15 -12.91 14.18
C ALA A 347 -36.69 -12.10 12.96
N GLU A 348 -37.34 -10.97 12.68
CA GLU A 348 -36.96 -10.06 11.58
C GLU A 348 -35.58 -9.44 11.82
N GLY A 349 -35.27 -9.10 13.07
CA GLY A 349 -33.99 -8.52 13.48
C GLY A 349 -32.83 -9.47 13.21
N LEU A 350 -32.97 -10.72 13.63
CA LEU A 350 -31.97 -11.76 13.39
C LEU A 350 -31.85 -12.09 11.90
N ALA A 351 -32.98 -12.25 11.19
CA ALA A 351 -32.97 -12.49 9.74
C ALA A 351 -32.28 -11.35 8.97
N SER A 352 -32.52 -10.10 9.35
CA SER A 352 -31.86 -8.93 8.76
C SER A 352 -30.36 -8.89 9.04
N PHE A 353 -29.91 -9.33 10.22
CA PHE A 353 -28.49 -9.38 10.57
C PHE A 353 -27.77 -10.49 9.79
N ASN A 354 -28.35 -11.69 9.73
CA ASN A 354 -27.84 -12.79 8.91
C ASN A 354 -27.76 -12.39 7.43
N ALA A 355 -28.82 -11.82 6.87
CA ALA A 355 -28.83 -11.37 5.48
C ALA A 355 -27.79 -10.25 5.22
N GLY A 356 -27.61 -9.33 6.17
CA GLY A 356 -26.59 -8.29 6.09
C GLY A 356 -25.18 -8.85 6.12
N PHE A 357 -24.93 -9.86 6.97
CA PHE A 357 -23.64 -10.52 7.09
C PHE A 357 -23.33 -11.41 5.89
N ASP A 358 -24.28 -12.20 5.40
CA ASP A 358 -24.12 -12.99 4.17
C ASP A 358 -23.84 -12.08 2.97
N LYS A 359 -24.50 -10.92 2.88
CA LYS A 359 -24.21 -9.92 1.84
C LYS A 359 -22.77 -9.38 1.97
N LEU A 360 -22.32 -9.08 3.19
CA LEU A 360 -20.93 -8.66 3.44
C LEU A 360 -19.92 -9.71 2.99
N LEU A 361 -20.10 -10.97 3.39
CA LEU A 361 -19.20 -12.06 2.99
C LEU A 361 -19.19 -12.27 1.47
N ASN A 362 -20.35 -12.11 0.80
CA ASN A 362 -20.41 -12.16 -0.66
C ASN A 362 -19.66 -11.00 -1.33
N VAL A 363 -19.67 -9.79 -0.75
CA VAL A 363 -18.87 -8.67 -1.25
C VAL A 363 -17.38 -8.98 -1.13
N ILE A 364 -16.95 -9.47 0.05
CA ILE A 364 -15.55 -9.89 0.26
C ILE A 364 -15.17 -10.98 -0.75
N GLU A 365 -16.01 -11.99 -0.97
CA GLU A 365 -15.74 -13.06 -1.94
C GLU A 365 -15.63 -12.55 -3.37
N GLN A 366 -16.50 -11.62 -3.79
CA GLN A 366 -16.42 -11.03 -5.13
C GLN A 366 -15.10 -10.30 -5.34
N ARG A 367 -14.64 -9.55 -4.33
CA ARG A 367 -13.37 -8.82 -4.38
C ARG A 367 -12.18 -9.76 -4.33
N ARG A 368 -12.19 -10.73 -3.40
CA ARG A 368 -11.20 -11.81 -3.30
C ARG A 368 -11.04 -12.52 -4.64
N LYS A 369 -12.15 -12.91 -5.27
CA LYS A 369 -12.13 -13.57 -6.58
C LYS A 369 -11.41 -12.75 -7.65
N GLN A 370 -11.55 -11.43 -7.67
CA GLN A 370 -10.84 -10.58 -8.63
C GLN A 370 -9.32 -10.67 -8.45
N TYR A 371 -8.83 -10.62 -7.20
CA TYR A 371 -7.40 -10.73 -6.91
C TYR A 371 -6.86 -12.15 -7.16
N VAL A 372 -7.65 -13.18 -6.84
CA VAL A 372 -7.32 -14.59 -7.13
C VAL A 372 -7.25 -14.84 -8.64
N ASP A 373 -8.28 -14.40 -9.39
CA ASP A 373 -8.32 -14.51 -10.85
C ASP A 373 -7.14 -13.74 -11.49
N GLY A 374 -6.71 -12.62 -10.88
CA GLY A 374 -5.52 -11.86 -11.28
C GLY A 374 -4.21 -12.63 -11.13
N LEU A 375 -4.08 -13.55 -10.16
CA LEU A 375 -2.90 -14.42 -10.03
C LEU A 375 -2.96 -15.63 -10.96
N GLY A 376 -4.15 -16.04 -11.41
CA GLY A 376 -4.33 -17.17 -12.31
C GLY A 376 -3.77 -18.47 -11.74
N ASP A 377 -2.87 -19.11 -12.50
CA ASP A 377 -2.24 -20.39 -12.13
C ASP A 377 -1.18 -20.27 -11.02
N LEU A 378 -0.83 -19.06 -10.59
CA LEU A 378 0.15 -18.82 -9.52
C LEU A 378 -0.45 -18.91 -8.11
N PHE A 379 -1.77 -18.79 -7.97
CA PHE A 379 -2.45 -18.62 -6.67
C PHE A 379 -2.05 -19.68 -5.63
N ASP A 380 -2.17 -20.98 -5.96
CA ASP A 380 -1.87 -22.07 -5.03
C ASP A 380 -0.39 -22.08 -4.57
N ALA A 381 0.54 -21.72 -5.46
CA ALA A 381 1.95 -21.64 -5.15
C ALA A 381 2.27 -20.46 -4.21
N VAL A 382 1.62 -19.32 -4.44
CA VAL A 382 1.71 -18.12 -3.60
C VAL A 382 1.19 -18.39 -2.19
N VAL A 383 0.00 -18.99 -2.05
CA VAL A 383 -0.56 -19.35 -0.73
C VAL A 383 0.39 -20.27 0.03
N LYS A 384 0.86 -21.34 -0.61
CA LYS A 384 1.80 -22.29 0.01
C LYS A 384 3.12 -21.62 0.41
N ARG A 385 3.64 -20.69 -0.41
CA ARG A 385 4.87 -19.96 -0.08
C ARG A 385 4.65 -19.01 1.11
N THR A 386 3.49 -18.37 1.18
CA THR A 386 3.09 -17.50 2.30
C THR A 386 3.07 -18.30 3.60
N GLU A 387 2.42 -19.46 3.64
CA GLU A 387 2.40 -20.36 4.81
C GLU A 387 3.83 -20.76 5.25
N GLN A 388 4.71 -21.07 4.28
CA GLN A 388 6.11 -21.40 4.57
C GLN A 388 6.86 -20.19 5.17
N PHE A 389 6.66 -19.00 4.61
CA PHE A 389 7.31 -17.78 5.06
C PHE A 389 6.93 -17.42 6.50
N ASP A 390 5.65 -17.60 6.84
CA ASP A 390 5.14 -17.41 8.20
C ASP A 390 5.78 -18.42 9.17
N ALA A 391 5.74 -19.72 8.83
CA ALA A 391 6.32 -20.78 9.65
C ALA A 391 7.84 -20.61 9.89
N GLU A 392 8.57 -20.10 8.90
CA GLU A 392 10.02 -19.86 8.98
C GLU A 392 10.39 -18.46 9.50
N ASN A 393 9.40 -17.61 9.83
CA ASN A 393 9.58 -16.24 10.30
C ASN A 393 10.49 -15.41 9.38
N ILE A 394 10.34 -15.57 8.06
CA ILE A 394 11.26 -14.98 7.08
C ILE A 394 11.31 -13.45 7.21
N ILE A 395 10.16 -12.79 7.41
CA ILE A 395 10.10 -11.33 7.52
C ILE A 395 10.88 -10.82 8.73
N SER A 396 10.69 -11.42 9.90
CA SER A 396 11.49 -11.07 11.08
C SER A 396 12.99 -11.34 10.87
N ARG A 397 13.35 -12.41 10.14
CA ARG A 397 14.74 -12.72 9.80
C ARG A 397 15.37 -11.68 8.87
N ILE A 398 14.63 -11.16 7.88
CA ILE A 398 15.06 -10.05 7.03
C ILE A 398 15.35 -8.81 7.89
N HIS A 399 14.41 -8.42 8.76
CA HIS A 399 14.56 -7.27 9.67
C HIS A 399 15.69 -7.44 10.69
N ARG A 400 16.04 -8.68 11.04
CA ARG A 400 17.21 -9.01 11.88
C ARG A 400 18.52 -9.18 11.09
N ILE A 401 18.52 -8.88 9.80
CA ILE A 401 19.69 -8.95 8.91
C ILE A 401 20.27 -10.38 8.90
N ASP A 402 19.42 -11.40 8.81
CA ASP A 402 19.84 -12.79 8.64
C ASP A 402 20.14 -13.09 7.16
N PRO A 403 21.42 -13.19 6.75
CA PRO A 403 21.76 -13.39 5.35
C PRO A 403 21.42 -14.79 4.83
N THR A 404 21.11 -15.75 5.73
CA THR A 404 20.72 -17.11 5.34
C THR A 404 19.36 -17.20 4.66
N VAL A 405 18.61 -16.09 4.65
CA VAL A 405 17.38 -15.93 3.85
C VAL A 405 17.69 -16.00 2.34
N TRP A 406 18.85 -15.49 1.89
CA TRP A 406 19.19 -15.46 0.46
C TRP A 406 20.24 -16.48 0.06
N THR A 407 21.22 -16.76 0.92
CA THR A 407 22.40 -17.56 0.54
C THR A 407 23.02 -18.29 1.72
N ASN A 408 23.63 -19.43 1.42
CA ASN A 408 24.46 -20.17 2.37
C ASN A 408 25.96 -19.93 2.18
N ASP A 409 26.37 -19.22 1.12
CA ASP A 409 27.77 -18.90 0.84
C ASP A 409 28.32 -17.88 1.87
N PRO A 410 29.42 -18.19 2.60
CA PRO A 410 30.04 -17.26 3.53
C PRO A 410 30.45 -15.91 2.95
N ALA A 411 30.92 -15.85 1.69
CA ALA A 411 31.37 -14.60 1.09
C ALA A 411 30.19 -13.64 0.84
N ASP A 412 29.07 -14.17 0.35
CA ASP A 412 27.86 -13.40 0.13
C ASP A 412 27.24 -12.91 1.45
N LYS A 413 27.30 -13.74 2.51
CA LYS A 413 26.75 -13.37 3.83
C LYS A 413 27.37 -12.09 4.39
N ASP A 414 28.68 -11.94 4.28
CA ASP A 414 29.41 -10.74 4.73
C ASP A 414 29.01 -9.48 3.95
N GLU A 415 28.67 -9.64 2.67
CA GLU A 415 28.17 -8.53 1.84
C GLU A 415 26.75 -8.14 2.26
N ILE A 416 25.83 -9.11 2.35
CA ILE A 416 24.42 -8.87 2.71
C ILE A 416 24.29 -8.11 4.04
N GLN A 417 25.09 -8.49 5.04
CA GLN A 417 25.08 -7.84 6.36
C GLN A 417 25.42 -6.35 6.33
N LYS A 418 26.05 -5.87 5.25
CA LYS A 418 26.43 -4.46 5.05
C LYS A 418 25.59 -3.78 3.96
N ARG A 419 24.45 -4.37 3.59
CA ARG A 419 23.60 -3.88 2.48
C ARG A 419 22.14 -3.66 2.84
N LEU A 420 21.72 -4.05 4.03
CA LEU A 420 20.33 -3.93 4.51
C LEU A 420 20.04 -2.62 5.26
N GLY A 421 20.93 -1.61 5.16
CA GLY A 421 20.71 -0.31 5.79
C GLY A 421 19.55 0.50 5.19
N TRP A 422 18.91 0.01 4.13
CA TRP A 422 17.76 0.66 3.47
C TRP A 422 16.46 0.46 4.25
N LEU A 423 16.35 -0.62 5.03
CA LEU A 423 15.16 -0.99 5.80
C LEU A 423 14.68 0.10 6.76
N THR A 424 15.57 1.00 7.21
CA THR A 424 15.24 2.05 8.17
C THR A 424 15.34 3.46 7.58
N LEU A 425 15.63 3.62 6.28
CA LEU A 425 15.86 4.96 5.69
C LEU A 425 14.64 5.86 5.75
N ALA A 426 13.44 5.32 5.60
CA ALA A 426 12.20 6.08 5.67
C ALA A 426 12.07 6.83 7.02
N ASP A 427 12.37 6.15 8.13
CA ASP A 427 12.33 6.72 9.47
C ASP A 427 13.62 7.51 9.81
N ASP A 428 14.79 6.93 9.55
CA ASP A 428 16.10 7.51 9.94
C ASP A 428 16.33 8.89 9.32
N ASN A 429 15.91 9.06 8.06
CA ASN A 429 16.19 10.27 7.30
C ASN A 429 15.18 11.40 7.54
N GLN A 430 14.14 11.20 8.35
CA GLN A 430 13.30 12.32 8.82
C GLN A 430 14.15 13.39 9.53
N SER A 431 15.22 12.95 10.22
CA SER A 431 16.16 13.85 10.88
C SER A 431 16.99 14.74 9.93
N LEU A 432 17.01 14.44 8.62
CA LEU A 432 17.76 15.21 7.62
C LEU A 432 16.94 16.34 6.99
N VAL A 433 15.63 16.34 7.18
CA VAL A 433 14.71 17.22 6.44
C VAL A 433 15.06 18.70 6.66
N GLU A 434 15.28 19.12 7.90
CA GLU A 434 15.62 20.51 8.24
C GLU A 434 16.93 20.95 7.56
N ASP A 435 17.97 20.12 7.62
CA ASP A 435 19.28 20.40 7.00
C ASP A 435 19.17 20.46 5.46
N LEU A 436 18.37 19.58 4.85
CA LEU A 436 18.16 19.53 3.40
C LEU A 436 17.36 20.73 2.90
N TYR A 437 16.31 21.14 3.62
CA TYR A 437 15.59 22.38 3.32
C TYR A 437 16.49 23.60 3.47
N GLY A 438 17.27 23.68 4.55
CA GLY A 438 18.24 24.76 4.74
C GLY A 438 19.19 24.88 3.55
N PHE A 439 19.76 23.76 3.11
CA PHE A 439 20.62 23.73 1.93
C PHE A 439 19.90 24.11 0.63
N ALA A 440 18.70 23.57 0.40
CA ALA A 440 17.93 23.86 -0.81
C ALA A 440 17.54 25.34 -0.88
N TYR A 441 17.08 25.93 0.23
CA TYR A 441 16.77 27.36 0.30
C TYR A 441 17.99 28.23 0.05
N GLU A 442 19.14 27.91 0.63
CA GLU A 442 20.40 28.64 0.35
C GLU A 442 20.79 28.57 -1.12
N ALA A 443 20.61 27.42 -1.78
CA ALA A 443 20.88 27.30 -3.21
C ALA A 443 19.87 28.11 -4.05
N LEU A 444 18.57 28.01 -3.76
CA LEU A 444 17.54 28.68 -4.54
C LEU A 444 17.53 30.21 -4.35
N ASP A 445 17.87 30.72 -3.16
CA ASP A 445 18.02 32.16 -2.89
C ASP A 445 19.23 32.79 -3.62
N GLU A 446 20.22 31.97 -3.99
CA GLU A 446 21.37 32.38 -4.80
C GLU A 446 21.13 32.26 -6.33
N ASP A 447 19.86 32.32 -6.77
CA ASP A 447 19.43 32.32 -8.18
C ASP A 447 19.75 31.02 -8.97
N PHE A 448 19.94 29.87 -8.30
CA PHE A 448 20.01 28.58 -9.00
C PHE A 448 18.62 28.13 -9.48
N GLU A 449 18.39 28.23 -10.79
CA GLU A 449 17.13 27.82 -11.43
C GLU A 449 17.19 26.39 -12.00
N LYS A 450 18.39 25.85 -12.17
CA LYS A 450 18.64 24.58 -12.87
C LYS A 450 19.56 23.66 -12.06
N VAL A 451 19.31 22.36 -12.13
CA VAL A 451 20.18 21.33 -11.57
C VAL A 451 20.55 20.32 -12.65
N VAL A 452 21.84 20.06 -12.81
CA VAL A 452 22.36 18.93 -13.60
C VAL A 452 22.90 17.89 -12.64
N LEU A 453 22.33 16.68 -12.67
CA LEU A 453 22.90 15.54 -11.94
C LEU A 453 23.77 14.71 -12.88
N LEU A 454 25.05 14.63 -12.55
CA LEU A 454 26.06 13.80 -13.21
C LEU A 454 26.19 12.50 -12.41
N GLY A 455 25.60 11.41 -12.89
CA GLY A 455 25.47 10.18 -12.12
C GLY A 455 25.16 8.97 -13.01
N MET A 456 25.22 7.78 -12.42
CA MET A 456 24.90 6.51 -13.10
C MET A 456 24.12 5.58 -12.18
N GLY A 457 23.17 4.82 -12.76
CA GLY A 457 22.40 3.80 -12.05
C GLY A 457 21.65 4.36 -10.85
N GLY A 458 21.78 3.72 -9.69
CA GLY A 458 21.05 4.11 -8.47
C GLY A 458 21.38 5.51 -7.95
N SER A 459 22.46 6.13 -8.42
CA SER A 459 22.80 7.52 -8.11
C SER A 459 22.08 8.56 -8.99
N SER A 460 21.30 8.13 -10.01
CA SER A 460 20.61 9.01 -10.97
C SER A 460 19.17 8.62 -11.28
N LEU A 461 18.81 7.32 -11.22
CA LEU A 461 17.50 6.82 -11.65
C LEU A 461 16.34 7.29 -10.77
N ALA A 462 16.45 7.18 -9.45
CA ALA A 462 15.40 7.66 -8.56
C ALA A 462 15.18 9.19 -8.68
N PRO A 463 16.24 10.04 -8.70
CA PRO A 463 16.11 11.46 -9.03
C PRO A 463 15.41 11.73 -10.37
N GLU A 464 15.72 10.96 -11.42
CA GLU A 464 15.05 11.12 -12.72
C GLU A 464 13.56 10.80 -12.65
N THR A 465 13.21 9.68 -12.00
CA THR A 465 11.82 9.26 -11.81
C THR A 465 11.04 10.34 -11.06
N MET A 466 11.61 10.89 -9.99
CA MET A 466 11.00 12.00 -9.25
C MET A 466 10.84 13.25 -10.13
N ALA A 467 11.89 13.66 -10.86
CA ALA A 467 11.82 14.86 -11.72
C ALA A 467 10.71 14.77 -12.77
N LYS A 468 10.51 13.59 -13.36
CA LYS A 468 9.46 13.36 -14.37
C LYS A 468 8.06 13.26 -13.76
N ILE A 469 7.91 12.58 -12.61
CA ILE A 469 6.59 12.40 -11.98
C ILE A 469 6.08 13.70 -11.37
N PHE A 470 6.95 14.49 -10.76
CA PHE A 470 6.59 15.78 -10.15
C PHE A 470 6.65 16.96 -11.12
N GLU A 471 6.88 16.73 -12.42
CA GLU A 471 6.97 17.79 -13.42
C GLU A 471 5.69 18.64 -13.41
N GLY A 472 5.84 19.95 -13.14
CA GLY A 472 4.73 20.90 -13.04
C GLY A 472 3.87 20.78 -11.77
N TYR A 473 4.21 19.88 -10.83
CA TYR A 473 3.52 19.73 -9.54
C TYR A 473 4.24 20.46 -8.40
N ILE A 474 5.58 20.58 -8.48
CA ILE A 474 6.43 21.22 -7.47
C ILE A 474 7.04 22.53 -7.99
N GLU A 475 7.40 23.42 -7.06
CA GLU A 475 8.09 24.67 -7.34
C GLU A 475 9.53 24.62 -6.79
N GLY A 476 10.52 24.59 -7.68
CA GLY A 476 11.94 24.54 -7.34
C GLY A 476 12.81 24.54 -8.59
N ALA A 477 14.04 24.06 -8.50
CA ALA A 477 14.95 24.04 -9.65
C ALA A 477 14.60 22.93 -10.65
N GLU A 478 14.71 23.23 -11.96
CA GLU A 478 14.52 22.24 -13.02
C GLU A 478 15.69 21.23 -12.98
N LEU A 479 15.42 19.97 -12.63
CA LEU A 479 16.42 18.90 -12.58
C LEU A 479 16.50 18.15 -13.91
N ARG A 480 17.72 18.02 -14.46
CA ARG A 480 18.02 17.08 -15.54
C ARG A 480 19.16 16.15 -15.19
N ILE A 481 19.04 14.92 -15.69
CA ILE A 481 20.05 13.87 -15.49
C ILE A 481 20.91 13.75 -16.73
N LEU A 482 22.22 13.68 -16.54
CA LEU A 482 23.15 13.27 -17.59
C LEU A 482 23.89 12.01 -17.15
N ASP A 483 23.46 10.88 -17.72
CA ASP A 483 23.99 9.54 -17.46
C ASP A 483 24.38 8.83 -18.76
N SER A 484 24.94 9.61 -19.68
CA SER A 484 25.41 9.13 -20.97
C SER A 484 26.76 9.73 -21.33
N THR A 485 27.54 8.95 -22.08
CA THR A 485 28.84 9.35 -22.65
C THR A 485 28.75 9.58 -24.15
N ILE A 486 27.56 9.49 -24.75
CA ILE A 486 27.34 9.79 -26.16
C ILE A 486 27.56 11.29 -26.39
N PRO A 487 28.51 11.71 -27.26
CA PRO A 487 28.88 13.11 -27.43
C PRO A 487 27.71 14.04 -27.74
N GLU A 488 26.77 13.61 -28.58
CA GLU A 488 25.57 14.37 -28.93
C GLU A 488 24.72 14.71 -27.68
N GLN A 489 24.55 13.75 -26.77
CA GLN A 489 23.76 13.97 -25.56
C GLN A 489 24.50 14.84 -24.53
N VAL A 490 25.83 14.74 -24.44
CA VAL A 490 26.64 15.64 -23.62
C VAL A 490 26.55 17.07 -24.14
N LYS A 491 26.58 17.24 -25.47
CA LYS A 491 26.41 18.54 -26.13
C LYS A 491 25.03 19.14 -25.90
N GLU A 492 23.96 18.36 -26.07
CA GLU A 492 22.59 18.80 -25.78
C GLU A 492 22.43 19.30 -24.33
N MET A 493 23.05 18.62 -23.37
CA MET A 493 23.05 19.07 -21.98
C MET A 493 23.84 20.38 -21.80
N ASP A 494 25.03 20.48 -22.39
CA ASP A 494 25.86 21.71 -22.36
C ASP A 494 25.12 22.92 -22.98
N GLU A 495 24.34 22.71 -24.04
CA GLU A 495 23.51 23.75 -24.65
C GLU A 495 22.31 24.15 -23.79
N TRP A 496 21.80 23.25 -22.94
CA TRP A 496 20.73 23.55 -21.99
C TRP A 496 21.22 24.27 -20.73
N VAL A 497 22.46 24.05 -20.31
CA VAL A 497 23.04 24.64 -19.11
C VAL A 497 23.13 26.17 -19.22
N ASP A 498 22.76 26.86 -18.13
CA ASP A 498 23.17 28.24 -17.89
C ASP A 498 24.19 28.23 -16.76
N TYR A 499 25.47 28.35 -17.10
CA TYR A 499 26.56 28.23 -16.12
C TYR A 499 26.47 29.23 -14.96
N GLY A 500 25.76 30.35 -15.11
CA GLY A 500 25.53 31.30 -14.02
C GLY A 500 24.41 30.90 -13.06
N LYS A 501 23.53 29.97 -13.47
CA LYS A 501 22.30 29.59 -12.76
C LYS A 501 22.11 28.09 -12.57
N THR A 502 23.11 27.29 -12.96
CA THR A 502 23.05 25.82 -12.86
C THR A 502 23.91 25.31 -11.71
N LEU A 503 23.31 24.49 -10.86
CA LEU A 503 23.98 23.69 -9.85
C LEU A 503 24.24 22.27 -10.40
N PHE A 504 25.46 21.77 -10.25
CA PHE A 504 25.88 20.44 -10.67
C PHE A 504 25.99 19.51 -9.47
N ILE A 505 25.27 18.38 -9.50
CA ILE A 505 25.38 17.31 -8.53
C ILE A 505 26.29 16.24 -9.11
N VAL A 506 27.52 16.12 -8.58
CA VAL A 506 28.41 14.99 -8.89
C VAL A 506 28.03 13.83 -7.97
N SER A 507 27.30 12.86 -8.52
CA SER A 507 26.66 11.78 -7.76
C SER A 507 27.32 10.44 -8.06
N SER A 508 28.11 9.92 -7.10
CA SER A 508 28.75 8.60 -7.26
C SER A 508 29.04 7.97 -5.92
N LYS A 509 28.45 6.80 -5.67
CA LYS A 509 28.72 6.04 -4.45
C LYS A 509 30.19 5.62 -4.29
N SER A 510 30.82 5.16 -5.37
CA SER A 510 32.24 4.75 -5.35
C SER A 510 33.23 5.93 -5.39
N GLY A 511 32.76 7.09 -5.84
CA GLY A 511 33.58 8.29 -6.05
C GLY A 511 34.58 8.18 -7.21
N GLY A 512 34.43 7.21 -8.11
CA GLY A 512 35.36 6.98 -9.22
C GLY A 512 34.74 6.32 -10.45
N THR A 513 33.41 6.43 -10.63
CA THR A 513 32.72 5.96 -11.83
C THR A 513 33.25 6.72 -13.06
N THR A 514 33.78 6.01 -14.05
CA THR A 514 34.48 6.61 -15.21
C THR A 514 33.62 7.64 -15.93
N GLU A 515 32.35 7.32 -16.14
CA GLU A 515 31.40 8.16 -16.85
C GLU A 515 31.10 9.44 -16.07
N THR A 516 30.72 9.32 -14.80
CA THR A 516 30.49 10.45 -13.90
C THR A 516 31.71 11.38 -13.83
N MET A 517 32.91 10.81 -13.71
CA MET A 517 34.13 11.62 -13.65
C MET A 517 34.45 12.30 -14.98
N SER A 518 34.23 11.63 -16.11
CA SER A 518 34.43 12.23 -17.44
C SER A 518 33.49 13.41 -17.67
N LEU A 519 32.22 13.26 -17.28
CA LEU A 519 31.24 14.34 -17.31
C LEU A 519 31.62 15.47 -16.36
N PHE A 520 32.01 15.16 -15.12
CA PHE A 520 32.48 16.15 -14.16
C PHE A 520 33.65 16.97 -14.74
N HIS A 521 34.67 16.32 -15.29
CA HIS A 521 35.82 17.03 -15.87
C HIS A 521 35.41 17.97 -17.01
N TYR A 522 34.48 17.55 -17.87
CA TYR A 522 33.94 18.38 -18.94
C TYR A 522 33.22 19.63 -18.40
N PHE A 523 32.20 19.45 -17.55
CA PHE A 523 31.41 20.55 -17.01
C PHE A 523 32.19 21.44 -16.05
N TRP A 524 33.18 20.90 -15.33
CA TRP A 524 34.09 21.67 -14.50
C TRP A 524 34.92 22.66 -15.32
N ASP A 525 35.47 22.23 -16.46
CA ASP A 525 36.26 23.11 -17.33
C ASP A 525 35.38 24.20 -17.98
N ARG A 526 34.17 23.82 -18.42
CA ARG A 526 33.19 24.79 -18.97
C ARG A 526 32.71 25.79 -17.93
N ALA A 527 32.32 25.33 -16.74
CA ALA A 527 31.91 26.23 -15.65
C ALA A 527 33.05 27.18 -15.25
N LYS A 528 34.29 26.71 -15.22
CA LYS A 528 35.46 27.57 -14.96
C LYS A 528 35.64 28.66 -16.03
N ALA A 529 35.28 28.37 -17.28
CA ALA A 529 35.35 29.33 -18.36
C ALA A 529 34.18 30.34 -18.34
N GLU A 530 33.00 29.93 -17.88
CA GLU A 530 31.74 30.66 -18.11
C GLU A 530 31.05 31.19 -16.84
N ALA A 531 31.12 30.50 -15.69
CA ALA A 531 30.41 30.85 -14.44
C ALA A 531 31.14 31.90 -13.57
N GLY A 532 32.35 32.32 -13.94
CA GLY A 532 33.10 33.35 -13.23
C GLY A 532 33.89 32.84 -12.02
N LYS A 533 34.12 33.70 -11.01
CA LYS A 533 35.10 33.44 -9.93
C LYS A 533 34.65 32.38 -8.94
N ASP A 534 33.36 32.25 -8.71
CA ASP A 534 32.77 31.34 -7.72
C ASP A 534 32.25 30.04 -8.36
N PHE A 535 32.68 29.72 -9.59
CA PHE A 535 32.23 28.54 -10.35
C PHE A 535 32.29 27.23 -9.54
N ALA A 536 33.25 27.06 -8.62
CA ALA A 536 33.35 25.88 -7.78
C ALA A 536 32.12 25.68 -6.86
N LYS A 537 31.43 26.77 -6.49
CA LYS A 537 30.19 26.76 -5.70
C LYS A 537 28.95 26.36 -6.50
N HIS A 538 29.10 26.16 -7.81
CA HIS A 538 28.10 25.53 -8.66
C HIS A 538 28.18 24.01 -8.59
N PHE A 539 29.05 23.42 -7.76
CA PHE A 539 29.16 21.97 -7.64
C PHE A 539 28.88 21.50 -6.22
N ILE A 540 28.17 20.38 -6.11
CA ILE A 540 28.08 19.56 -4.90
C ILE A 540 28.48 18.12 -5.20
N ALA A 541 28.88 17.41 -4.15
CA ALA A 541 29.15 15.98 -4.21
C ALA A 541 28.14 15.23 -3.34
N VAL A 542 27.47 14.22 -3.91
CA VAL A 542 26.66 13.24 -3.17
C VAL A 542 27.32 11.88 -3.31
N THR A 543 27.75 11.30 -2.18
CA THR A 543 28.69 10.19 -2.21
C THR A 543 28.74 9.39 -0.90
N ASP A 544 29.49 8.29 -0.84
CA ASP A 544 29.75 7.59 0.43
C ASP A 544 30.83 8.29 1.27
N PRO A 545 30.77 8.16 2.61
CA PRO A 545 31.79 8.72 3.48
C PRO A 545 33.19 8.15 3.19
N GLY A 546 34.19 9.02 3.20
CA GLY A 546 35.60 8.64 3.16
C GLY A 546 36.19 8.27 1.78
N ASN A 547 35.43 8.41 0.70
CA ASN A 547 35.92 8.11 -0.65
C ASN A 547 36.59 9.32 -1.35
N LYS A 548 37.06 9.10 -2.59
CA LYS A 548 37.79 10.11 -3.37
C LYS A 548 36.96 11.32 -3.74
N LEU A 549 35.68 11.14 -4.07
CA LEU A 549 34.79 12.23 -4.46
C LEU A 549 34.50 13.16 -3.27
N ALA A 550 34.34 12.61 -2.07
CA ALA A 550 34.20 13.41 -0.85
C ALA A 550 35.44 14.27 -0.55
N ALA A 551 36.63 13.71 -0.75
CA ALA A 551 37.89 14.44 -0.59
C ALA A 551 38.06 15.52 -1.67
N MET A 552 37.79 15.16 -2.93
CA MET A 552 37.88 16.05 -4.09
C MET A 552 36.94 17.25 -3.95
N GLY A 553 35.68 17.04 -3.56
CA GLY A 553 34.73 18.14 -3.36
C GLY A 553 35.21 19.16 -2.32
N LYS A 554 35.83 18.69 -1.23
CA LYS A 554 36.43 19.56 -0.21
C LYS A 554 37.67 20.29 -0.73
N GLU A 555 38.55 19.61 -1.45
CA GLU A 555 39.78 20.19 -2.02
C GLU A 555 39.48 21.25 -3.08
N LEU A 556 38.51 20.98 -3.96
CA LEU A 556 38.09 21.86 -5.03
C LEU A 556 37.14 22.99 -4.57
N GLY A 557 36.71 22.97 -3.31
CA GLY A 557 35.90 24.03 -2.72
C GLY A 557 34.43 24.02 -3.14
N PHE A 558 33.88 22.83 -3.41
CA PHE A 558 32.45 22.63 -3.71
C PHE A 558 31.55 23.32 -2.67
N ARG A 559 30.31 23.63 -3.06
CA ARG A 559 29.32 24.22 -2.15
C ARG A 559 29.04 23.28 -0.97
N ALA A 560 28.83 22.00 -1.26
CA ALA A 560 28.59 20.98 -0.24
C ALA A 560 29.17 19.62 -0.64
N VAL A 561 29.46 18.81 0.39
CA VAL A 561 29.76 17.38 0.27
C VAL A 561 28.80 16.65 1.21
N MET A 562 27.83 15.96 0.63
CA MET A 562 26.78 15.25 1.34
C MET A 562 27.07 13.75 1.28
N THR A 563 27.15 13.12 2.45
CA THR A 563 27.50 11.70 2.56
C THR A 563 26.31 10.85 2.97
N ALA A 564 26.10 9.73 2.27
CA ALA A 564 25.01 8.80 2.55
C ALA A 564 25.43 7.63 3.47
N ASN A 565 24.46 6.83 3.89
CA ASN A 565 24.72 5.59 4.63
C ASN A 565 25.45 4.57 3.74
N PRO A 566 26.72 4.21 4.04
CA PRO A 566 27.49 3.31 3.18
C PRO A 566 26.91 1.88 3.12
N ASN A 567 26.06 1.51 4.09
CA ASN A 567 25.42 0.20 4.19
C ASN A 567 24.17 0.03 3.30
N VAL A 568 23.92 0.96 2.37
CA VAL A 568 22.74 0.98 1.48
C VAL A 568 23.17 0.76 0.04
N GLY A 569 22.80 -0.36 -0.61
CA GLY A 569 23.13 -0.59 -2.03
C GLY A 569 22.66 0.56 -2.96
N GLY A 570 23.35 0.81 -4.07
CA GLY A 570 23.02 1.95 -4.96
C GLY A 570 21.56 1.94 -5.45
N ARG A 571 21.07 0.80 -5.91
CA ARG A 571 19.67 0.63 -6.35
C ARG A 571 18.63 0.65 -5.23
N TYR A 572 19.06 0.63 -3.96
CA TYR A 572 18.22 0.72 -2.75
C TYR A 572 18.38 2.09 -2.06
N SER A 573 18.85 3.11 -2.79
CA SER A 573 19.26 4.39 -2.22
C SER A 573 18.31 5.55 -2.51
N ALA A 574 17.12 5.26 -3.05
CA ALA A 574 16.13 6.26 -3.43
C ALA A 574 15.74 7.16 -2.23
N LEU A 575 15.58 6.57 -1.05
CA LEU A 575 15.24 7.28 0.19
C LEU A 575 16.45 7.77 0.98
N SER A 576 17.66 7.73 0.39
CA SER A 576 18.88 8.30 0.99
C SER A 576 19.19 9.69 0.42
N GLN A 577 20.31 10.30 0.82
CA GLN A 577 20.82 11.55 0.25
C GLN A 577 20.93 11.52 -1.28
N PHE A 578 21.12 10.35 -1.90
CA PHE A 578 21.14 10.21 -3.36
C PHE A 578 19.82 10.61 -4.03
N GLY A 579 18.67 10.38 -3.39
CA GLY A 579 17.36 10.84 -3.86
C GLY A 579 16.88 12.12 -3.16
N LEU A 580 17.07 12.23 -1.85
CA LEU A 580 16.53 13.33 -1.05
C LEU A 580 17.18 14.69 -1.34
N VAL A 581 18.47 14.72 -1.71
CA VAL A 581 19.14 15.99 -2.05
C VAL A 581 18.58 16.58 -3.35
N PRO A 582 18.48 15.82 -4.46
CA PRO A 582 17.75 16.30 -5.64
C PRO A 582 16.28 16.63 -5.35
N ALA A 583 15.57 15.83 -4.55
CA ALA A 583 14.17 16.08 -4.20
C ALA A 583 13.97 17.43 -3.50
N ALA A 584 14.83 17.75 -2.53
CA ALA A 584 14.81 19.04 -1.83
C ALA A 584 15.01 20.22 -2.80
N LEU A 585 15.98 20.11 -3.71
CA LEU A 585 16.29 21.17 -4.69
C LEU A 585 15.16 21.40 -5.71
N MET A 586 14.40 20.35 -6.05
CA MET A 586 13.24 20.45 -6.92
C MET A 586 12.00 21.01 -6.21
N GLY A 587 12.01 21.10 -4.87
CA GLY A 587 10.87 21.57 -4.08
C GLY A 587 9.85 20.48 -3.71
N VAL A 588 10.25 19.21 -3.66
CA VAL A 588 9.43 18.12 -3.10
C VAL A 588 9.26 18.34 -1.59
N ASP A 589 8.03 18.22 -1.09
CA ASP A 589 7.77 18.22 0.36
C ASP A 589 8.32 16.92 0.97
N LEU A 590 9.49 17.01 1.60
CA LEU A 590 10.18 15.88 2.17
C LEU A 590 9.48 15.31 3.42
N ASP A 591 8.68 16.11 4.13
CA ASP A 591 7.94 15.62 5.29
C ASP A 591 6.82 14.69 4.83
N GLU A 592 6.02 15.11 3.84
CA GLU A 592 4.99 14.27 3.22
C GLU A 592 5.60 13.05 2.51
N PHE A 593 6.69 13.25 1.77
CA PHE A 593 7.37 12.19 1.02
C PHE A 593 7.94 11.10 1.94
N LEU A 594 8.67 11.47 3.01
CA LEU A 594 9.21 10.48 3.95
C LEU A 594 8.12 9.86 4.83
N TRP A 595 7.04 10.58 5.14
CA TRP A 595 5.89 9.99 5.82
C TRP A 595 5.25 8.88 4.99
N ALA A 596 5.02 9.08 3.69
CA ALA A 596 4.47 8.05 2.80
C ALA A 596 5.38 6.81 2.71
N ALA A 597 6.70 7.01 2.67
CA ALA A 597 7.66 5.90 2.76
C ALA A 597 7.59 5.17 4.11
N SER A 598 7.44 5.91 5.21
CA SER A 598 7.39 5.34 6.57
C SER A 598 6.10 4.54 6.80
N ASP A 599 4.95 5.01 6.28
CA ASP A 599 3.69 4.26 6.31
C ASP A 599 3.83 2.93 5.56
N MET A 600 4.42 2.95 4.36
CA MET A 600 4.68 1.71 3.62
C MET A 600 5.67 0.80 4.33
N ALA A 601 6.71 1.35 4.97
CA ALA A 601 7.67 0.59 5.75
C ALA A 601 6.99 -0.12 6.93
N ALA A 602 6.06 0.55 7.61
CA ALA A 602 5.25 -0.04 8.67
C ALA A 602 4.38 -1.19 8.14
N ARG A 603 3.77 -1.05 6.95
CA ARG A 603 3.01 -2.13 6.28
C ARG A 603 3.88 -3.32 5.83
N CYS A 604 5.17 -3.09 5.60
CA CYS A 604 6.14 -4.14 5.26
C CYS A 604 6.91 -4.66 6.48
N SER A 605 6.61 -4.17 7.69
CA SER A 605 7.37 -4.48 8.90
C SER A 605 7.12 -5.91 9.41
N GLN A 606 7.98 -6.36 10.33
CA GLN A 606 7.80 -7.63 11.05
C GLN A 606 6.70 -7.58 12.12
N ASP A 607 6.21 -6.39 12.47
CA ASP A 607 5.15 -6.21 13.46
C ASP A 607 3.75 -6.39 12.83
N GLN A 608 3.68 -6.45 11.49
CA GLN A 608 2.48 -6.80 10.76
C GLN A 608 2.38 -8.31 10.49
N PRO A 609 1.19 -8.91 10.57
CA PRO A 609 0.95 -10.25 10.06
C PRO A 609 1.37 -10.38 8.60
N LEU A 610 1.94 -11.51 8.21
CA LEU A 610 2.38 -11.73 6.81
C LEU A 610 1.24 -11.56 5.79
N VAL A 611 0.00 -11.87 6.20
CA VAL A 611 -1.22 -11.76 5.38
C VAL A 611 -1.62 -10.30 5.07
N GLU A 612 -1.03 -9.34 5.77
CA GLU A 612 -1.19 -7.89 5.57
C GLU A 612 0.10 -7.24 5.01
N ASN A 613 1.19 -8.02 4.88
CA ASN A 613 2.48 -7.49 4.48
C ASN A 613 2.58 -7.36 2.94
N THR A 614 2.27 -6.15 2.45
CA THR A 614 2.19 -5.84 1.02
C THR A 614 3.49 -6.09 0.25
N GLY A 615 4.64 -5.69 0.80
CA GLY A 615 5.95 -5.90 0.16
C GLY A 615 6.33 -7.37 0.11
N ALA A 616 6.12 -8.12 1.20
CA ALA A 616 6.42 -9.55 1.25
C ALA A 616 5.58 -10.35 0.24
N LEU A 617 4.26 -10.12 0.22
CA LEU A 617 3.36 -10.85 -0.66
C LEU A 617 3.62 -10.53 -2.13
N LEU A 618 3.87 -9.26 -2.49
CA LEU A 618 4.31 -8.91 -3.85
C LEU A 618 5.60 -9.65 -4.21
N GLY A 619 6.58 -9.70 -3.31
CA GLY A 619 7.82 -10.45 -3.52
C GLY A 619 7.63 -11.96 -3.67
N ILE A 620 6.74 -12.56 -2.90
CA ILE A 620 6.37 -13.97 -3.02
C ILE A 620 5.75 -14.25 -4.39
N ILE A 621 4.82 -13.40 -4.84
CA ILE A 621 4.16 -13.51 -6.15
C ILE A 621 5.20 -13.46 -7.27
N LEU A 622 6.08 -12.47 -7.25
CA LEU A 622 7.13 -12.31 -8.27
C LEU A 622 8.14 -13.47 -8.26
N GLY A 623 8.50 -13.96 -7.06
CA GLY A 623 9.39 -15.09 -6.89
C GLY A 623 8.79 -16.40 -7.43
N GLU A 624 7.54 -16.71 -7.07
CA GLU A 624 6.83 -17.90 -7.56
C GLU A 624 6.53 -17.79 -9.06
N ALA A 625 6.20 -16.61 -9.57
CA ALA A 625 6.06 -16.36 -11.01
C ALA A 625 7.36 -16.73 -11.77
N ALA A 626 8.51 -16.27 -11.27
CA ALA A 626 9.80 -16.60 -11.87
C ALA A 626 10.10 -18.11 -11.82
N LEU A 627 9.78 -18.79 -10.71
CA LEU A 627 9.94 -20.25 -10.59
C LEU A 627 8.99 -21.02 -11.53
N ALA A 628 7.81 -20.46 -11.83
CA ALA A 628 6.84 -21.01 -12.78
C ALA A 628 7.19 -20.70 -14.26
N GLY A 629 8.30 -20.01 -14.54
CA GLY A 629 8.70 -19.61 -15.89
C GLY A 629 8.00 -18.36 -16.42
N LYS A 630 7.34 -17.60 -15.54
CA LYS A 630 6.75 -16.27 -15.80
C LYS A 630 7.67 -15.17 -15.31
N ASP A 631 8.93 -15.21 -15.75
CA ASP A 631 10.01 -14.33 -15.29
C ASP A 631 10.06 -12.98 -16.03
N LYS A 632 9.11 -12.66 -16.93
CA LYS A 632 9.07 -11.37 -17.66
C LYS A 632 8.07 -10.45 -16.98
N LEU A 633 8.58 -9.70 -16.01
CA LEU A 633 7.82 -8.72 -15.26
C LEU A 633 7.57 -7.50 -16.15
N THR A 634 6.35 -7.39 -16.67
CA THR A 634 5.93 -6.30 -17.54
C THR A 634 5.23 -5.23 -16.73
N PHE A 635 5.73 -4.00 -16.78
CA PHE A 635 5.08 -2.87 -16.13
C PHE A 635 4.00 -2.31 -17.06
N LEU A 636 2.74 -2.44 -16.64
CA LEU A 636 1.62 -1.68 -17.19
C LEU A 636 1.47 -0.46 -16.29
N THR A 637 1.40 0.75 -16.85
CA THR A 637 1.39 1.98 -16.04
C THR A 637 0.37 2.94 -16.59
N ASP A 638 -0.30 3.67 -15.72
CA ASP A 638 -0.94 4.92 -16.11
C ASP A 638 0.14 5.98 -16.39
N ASP A 639 -0.14 6.90 -17.33
CA ASP A 639 0.83 7.90 -17.82
C ASP A 639 1.53 8.69 -16.70
N ALA A 640 0.78 9.07 -15.65
CA ALA A 640 1.28 9.87 -14.52
C ALA A 640 2.40 9.18 -13.72
N VAL A 641 2.46 7.84 -13.73
CA VAL A 641 3.43 7.04 -12.96
C VAL A 641 4.34 6.19 -13.84
N ALA A 642 4.22 6.30 -15.17
CA ALA A 642 5.06 5.59 -16.14
C ALA A 642 6.57 5.71 -15.88
N PRO A 643 7.13 6.88 -15.48
CA PRO A 643 8.56 7.00 -15.20
C PRO A 643 9.11 6.10 -14.07
N LEU A 644 8.24 5.52 -13.24
CA LEU A 644 8.63 4.56 -12.20
C LEU A 644 9.19 3.26 -12.81
N GLY A 645 8.72 2.86 -14.00
CA GLY A 645 9.20 1.65 -14.69
C GLY A 645 10.71 1.65 -14.93
N ALA A 646 11.31 2.81 -15.24
CA ALA A 646 12.74 2.95 -15.49
C ALA A 646 13.60 2.71 -14.23
N TRP A 647 13.13 3.14 -13.06
CA TRP A 647 13.81 2.85 -11.79
C TRP A 647 13.65 1.38 -11.39
N LEU A 648 12.42 0.85 -11.52
CA LEU A 648 12.13 -0.56 -11.25
C LEU A 648 12.97 -1.50 -12.11
N GLU A 649 13.25 -1.13 -13.36
CA GLU A 649 14.12 -1.88 -14.25
C GLU A 649 15.48 -2.17 -13.60
N GLN A 650 16.13 -1.16 -13.02
CA GLN A 650 17.40 -1.36 -12.33
C GLN A 650 17.22 -2.24 -11.10
N LEU A 651 16.24 -1.91 -10.25
CA LEU A 651 16.04 -2.61 -8.98
C LEU A 651 15.86 -4.12 -9.21
N VAL A 652 14.99 -4.49 -10.16
CA VAL A 652 14.67 -5.89 -10.50
C VAL A 652 15.87 -6.58 -11.13
N ALA A 653 16.44 -6.00 -12.19
CA ALA A 653 17.45 -6.69 -13.00
C ALA A 653 18.77 -6.87 -12.24
N GLU A 654 19.23 -5.85 -11.51
CA GLU A 654 20.48 -5.95 -10.76
C GLU A 654 20.36 -6.82 -9.50
N SER A 655 19.19 -6.84 -8.86
CA SER A 655 18.98 -7.67 -7.67
C SER A 655 18.87 -9.15 -8.05
N SER A 656 18.06 -9.47 -9.05
CA SER A 656 17.71 -10.87 -9.36
C SER A 656 18.62 -11.55 -10.40
N GLY A 657 19.26 -10.78 -11.30
CA GLY A 657 19.93 -11.28 -12.50
C GLY A 657 21.31 -11.90 -12.26
N LYS A 658 21.37 -13.04 -11.57
CA LYS A 658 22.62 -13.71 -11.14
C LYS A 658 22.49 -15.23 -11.20
N LEU A 659 23.64 -15.91 -11.26
CA LEU A 659 23.74 -17.37 -11.17
C LEU A 659 22.85 -18.11 -12.20
N GLY A 660 22.65 -17.54 -13.38
CA GLY A 660 21.79 -18.11 -14.42
C GLY A 660 20.29 -18.00 -14.12
N LYS A 661 19.89 -17.17 -13.14
CA LYS A 661 18.51 -16.86 -12.76
C LYS A 661 18.26 -15.35 -12.86
N GLY A 662 17.00 -14.95 -12.86
CA GLY A 662 16.63 -13.55 -12.77
C GLY A 662 15.24 -13.28 -13.30
N ILE A 663 14.69 -12.15 -12.89
CA ILE A 663 13.45 -11.59 -13.40
C ILE A 663 13.84 -10.56 -14.45
N VAL A 664 13.24 -10.63 -15.63
CA VAL A 664 13.41 -9.69 -16.73
C VAL A 664 12.40 -8.56 -16.56
N PRO A 665 12.80 -7.36 -16.13
CA PRO A 665 11.91 -6.21 -16.13
C PRO A 665 11.67 -5.72 -17.55
N VAL A 666 10.43 -5.41 -17.87
CA VAL A 666 9.99 -4.92 -19.17
C VAL A 666 9.23 -3.61 -18.94
N ALA A 667 9.96 -2.50 -19.08
CA ALA A 667 9.44 -1.14 -18.99
C ALA A 667 9.13 -0.58 -20.39
N ASP A 668 8.13 0.30 -20.48
CA ASP A 668 7.76 1.07 -21.67
C ASP A 668 7.55 0.22 -22.93
N GLU A 669 7.07 -1.02 -22.77
CA GLU A 669 6.79 -1.89 -23.92
C GLU A 669 5.50 -1.47 -24.62
N PRO A 670 5.49 -1.33 -25.95
CA PRO A 670 4.28 -1.00 -26.70
C PRO A 670 3.12 -1.96 -26.39
N LEU A 671 1.94 -1.40 -26.16
CA LEU A 671 0.73 -2.20 -25.95
C LEU A 671 0.30 -2.87 -27.26
N VAL A 672 0.12 -4.18 -27.21
CA VAL A 672 -0.42 -5.00 -28.31
C VAL A 672 -1.68 -5.72 -27.86
N ALA A 673 -2.31 -6.50 -28.74
CA ALA A 673 -3.47 -7.30 -28.34
C ALA A 673 -3.11 -8.23 -27.16
N ALA A 674 -4.02 -8.36 -26.18
CA ALA A 674 -3.76 -9.10 -24.94
C ALA A 674 -3.37 -10.58 -25.17
N ASP A 675 -3.82 -11.19 -26.26
CA ASP A 675 -3.51 -12.56 -26.67
C ASP A 675 -2.21 -12.69 -27.51
N ALA A 676 -1.54 -11.56 -27.81
CA ALA A 676 -0.28 -11.55 -28.54
C ALA A 676 0.95 -11.68 -27.63
N TYR A 677 0.79 -11.54 -26.31
CA TYR A 677 1.87 -11.71 -25.34
C TYR A 677 2.19 -13.19 -25.11
N GLY A 678 3.46 -13.51 -24.88
CA GLY A 678 3.89 -14.84 -24.45
C GLY A 678 3.30 -15.25 -23.09
N ASN A 679 3.28 -16.56 -22.81
CA ASN A 679 2.77 -17.11 -21.53
C ASN A 679 3.78 -16.99 -20.38
N ASP A 680 4.96 -16.42 -20.65
CA ASP A 680 6.07 -16.17 -19.73
C ASP A 680 5.99 -14.78 -19.05
N ARG A 681 4.88 -14.07 -19.22
CA ARG A 681 4.65 -12.76 -18.60
C ARG A 681 4.00 -12.88 -17.22
N ILE A 682 4.34 -11.91 -16.39
CA ILE A 682 3.52 -11.41 -15.29
C ILE A 682 3.44 -9.89 -15.45
N PHE A 683 2.26 -9.31 -15.27
CA PHE A 683 2.06 -7.87 -15.36
C PHE A 683 1.93 -7.27 -13.97
N ALA A 684 2.69 -6.22 -13.69
CA ALA A 684 2.44 -5.33 -12.56
C ALA A 684 1.81 -4.05 -13.11
N TYR A 685 0.56 -3.80 -12.76
CA TYR A 685 -0.17 -2.62 -13.18
C TYR A 685 -0.08 -1.53 -12.10
N LEU A 686 0.71 -0.51 -12.37
CA LEU A 686 0.87 0.68 -11.52
C LEU A 686 -0.25 1.67 -11.86
N ARG A 687 -1.32 1.65 -11.04
CA ARG A 687 -2.57 2.34 -11.29
C ARG A 687 -2.65 3.63 -10.48
N ALA A 688 -2.76 4.77 -11.16
CA ALA A 688 -2.95 6.08 -10.54
C ALA A 688 -4.34 6.66 -10.88
N THR A 689 -4.77 6.56 -12.12
CA THR A 689 -6.05 7.09 -12.63
C THR A 689 -7.01 6.00 -13.10
N GLY A 690 -6.52 4.79 -13.36
CA GLY A 690 -7.31 3.67 -13.86
C GLY A 690 -7.45 3.62 -15.38
N GLU A 691 -6.65 4.36 -16.14
CA GLU A 691 -6.78 4.43 -17.60
C GLU A 691 -6.49 3.10 -18.29
N GLN A 692 -5.66 2.23 -17.70
CA GLN A 692 -5.37 0.90 -18.23
C GLN A 692 -6.26 -0.22 -17.65
N ASP A 693 -7.29 0.08 -16.84
CA ASP A 693 -8.14 -0.93 -16.18
C ASP A 693 -8.80 -1.90 -17.18
N ALA A 694 -9.28 -1.36 -18.30
CA ALA A 694 -9.90 -2.17 -19.35
C ALA A 694 -8.90 -3.14 -19.99
N PHE A 695 -7.66 -2.70 -20.19
CA PHE A 695 -6.60 -3.52 -20.78
C PHE A 695 -6.09 -4.57 -19.78
N ALA A 696 -5.91 -4.20 -18.52
CA ALA A 696 -5.60 -5.13 -17.42
C ALA A 696 -6.64 -6.26 -17.34
N ALA A 697 -7.93 -5.94 -17.40
CA ALA A 697 -8.99 -6.95 -17.42
C ALA A 697 -8.94 -7.86 -18.68
N MET A 698 -8.53 -7.32 -19.83
CA MET A 698 -8.31 -8.11 -21.04
C MET A 698 -7.12 -9.07 -20.92
N LEU A 699 -6.04 -8.65 -20.26
CA LEU A 699 -4.88 -9.49 -19.96
C LEU A 699 -5.25 -10.66 -19.05
N VAL A 700 -5.97 -10.40 -17.95
CA VAL A 700 -6.49 -11.45 -17.05
C VAL A 700 -7.36 -12.45 -17.83
N LYS A 701 -8.26 -11.94 -18.68
CA LYS A 701 -9.11 -12.80 -19.53
C LYS A 701 -8.31 -13.62 -20.56
N ALA A 702 -7.16 -13.11 -21.01
CA ALA A 702 -6.23 -13.83 -21.88
C ALA A 702 -5.37 -14.87 -21.13
N GLY A 703 -5.50 -14.97 -19.80
CA GLY A 703 -4.77 -15.91 -18.95
C GLY A 703 -3.40 -15.39 -18.48
N GLN A 704 -3.15 -14.09 -18.62
CA GLN A 704 -1.95 -13.45 -18.09
C GLN A 704 -2.15 -13.11 -16.61
N PRO A 705 -1.21 -13.43 -15.71
CA PRO A 705 -1.25 -12.91 -14.35
C PRO A 705 -1.07 -11.40 -14.33
N VAL A 706 -1.94 -10.70 -13.62
CA VAL A 706 -1.92 -9.25 -13.45
C VAL A 706 -2.06 -8.91 -11.97
N VAL A 707 -1.06 -8.22 -11.44
CA VAL A 707 -1.04 -7.66 -10.09
C VAL A 707 -1.25 -6.15 -10.20
N THR A 708 -2.42 -5.67 -9.79
CA THR A 708 -2.73 -4.24 -9.78
C THR A 708 -2.28 -3.61 -8.47
N LEU A 709 -1.63 -2.46 -8.57
CA LEU A 709 -1.02 -1.75 -7.47
C LEU A 709 -1.44 -0.28 -7.53
N ASP A 710 -2.24 0.14 -6.55
CA ASP A 710 -2.76 1.51 -6.48
C ASP A 710 -1.72 2.51 -5.97
N ILE A 711 -1.61 3.65 -6.66
CA ILE A 711 -0.75 4.80 -6.34
C ILE A 711 -1.63 6.06 -6.43
N PRO A 712 -2.47 6.33 -5.40
CA PRO A 712 -3.51 7.33 -5.48
C PRO A 712 -3.00 8.77 -5.49
N THR A 713 -1.81 9.02 -4.95
CA THR A 713 -1.15 10.33 -4.94
C THR A 713 0.27 10.24 -5.48
N LEU A 714 0.83 11.37 -5.95
CA LEU A 714 2.21 11.39 -6.43
C LEU A 714 3.24 11.18 -5.30
N TYR A 715 2.89 11.54 -4.05
CA TYR A 715 3.75 11.32 -2.89
C TYR A 715 3.83 9.85 -2.47
N ASP A 716 2.84 9.02 -2.85
CA ASP A 716 2.91 7.57 -2.66
C ASP A 716 4.08 6.92 -3.42
N LEU A 717 4.71 7.63 -4.38
CA LEU A 717 5.97 7.24 -5.01
C LEU A 717 7.06 6.87 -3.98
N ALA A 718 7.12 7.56 -2.84
CA ALA A 718 8.07 7.24 -1.78
C ALA A 718 7.79 5.89 -1.13
N GLY A 719 6.50 5.60 -0.91
CA GLY A 719 6.03 4.29 -0.49
C GLY A 719 6.39 3.22 -1.53
N GLU A 720 6.20 3.50 -2.82
CA GLU A 720 6.58 2.58 -3.89
C GLU A 720 8.06 2.23 -3.90
N PHE A 721 8.95 3.20 -3.66
CA PHE A 721 10.37 2.90 -3.52
C PHE A 721 10.60 1.84 -2.44
N TYR A 722 10.01 2.01 -1.25
CA TYR A 722 10.16 1.05 -0.17
C TYR A 722 9.50 -0.31 -0.48
N ARG A 723 8.25 -0.31 -0.96
CA ARG A 723 7.49 -1.54 -1.24
C ARG A 723 8.23 -2.42 -2.24
N TRP A 724 8.72 -1.83 -3.32
CA TRP A 724 9.43 -2.56 -4.36
C TRP A 724 10.81 -3.02 -3.91
N GLU A 725 11.56 -2.21 -3.16
CA GLU A 725 12.82 -2.65 -2.54
C GLU A 725 12.59 -3.91 -1.69
N PHE A 726 11.55 -3.91 -0.86
CA PHE A 726 11.20 -5.05 -0.03
C PHE A 726 10.71 -6.27 -0.83
N ALA A 727 9.86 -6.03 -1.83
CA ALA A 727 9.34 -7.08 -2.71
C ALA A 727 10.45 -7.76 -3.50
N ILE A 728 11.39 -7.02 -4.08
CA ILE A 728 12.47 -7.60 -4.87
C ILE A 728 13.49 -8.32 -3.99
N ALA A 729 13.80 -7.80 -2.80
CA ALA A 729 14.59 -8.54 -1.82
C ALA A 729 13.91 -9.88 -1.45
N THR A 730 12.60 -9.86 -1.24
CA THR A 730 11.80 -11.07 -0.96
C THR A 730 11.80 -12.04 -2.15
N ALA A 731 11.53 -11.57 -3.38
CA ALA A 731 11.54 -12.40 -4.58
C ALA A 731 12.91 -13.07 -4.82
N CYS A 732 14.00 -12.35 -4.56
CA CYS A 732 15.37 -12.89 -4.64
C CYS A 732 15.60 -14.06 -3.65
N SER A 733 15.00 -14.00 -2.46
CA SER A 733 15.06 -15.11 -1.49
C SER A 733 14.32 -16.36 -2.00
N VAL A 734 13.17 -16.18 -2.67
CA VAL A 734 12.39 -17.28 -3.25
C VAL A 734 13.12 -17.94 -4.41
N ILE A 735 13.69 -17.17 -5.33
CA ILE A 735 14.46 -17.73 -6.47
C ILE A 735 15.86 -18.20 -6.05
N GLY A 736 16.33 -17.81 -4.86
CA GLY A 736 17.61 -18.21 -4.29
C GLY A 736 18.82 -17.56 -4.97
N VAL A 737 18.88 -16.22 -4.90
CA VAL A 737 20.03 -15.39 -5.29
C VAL A 737 20.28 -14.29 -4.25
N ASN A 738 21.52 -13.80 -4.17
CA ASN A 738 21.84 -12.62 -3.38
C ASN A 738 21.25 -11.36 -4.04
N ALA A 739 20.37 -10.65 -3.32
CA ALA A 739 19.70 -9.46 -3.84
C ALA A 739 20.61 -8.22 -3.92
N PHE A 740 21.77 -8.23 -3.26
CA PHE A 740 22.49 -7.01 -2.89
C PHE A 740 23.90 -6.85 -3.49
N ASP A 741 24.44 -7.90 -4.10
CA ASP A 741 25.69 -7.88 -4.87
C ASP A 741 25.47 -7.49 -6.34
N GLN A 742 26.55 -7.37 -7.13
CA GLN A 742 26.53 -7.00 -8.56
C GLN A 742 27.84 -7.34 -9.32
N PRO A 743 28.23 -8.62 -9.40
CA PRO A 743 29.54 -9.01 -9.94
C PRO A 743 29.73 -8.68 -11.43
N ASP A 744 28.67 -8.73 -12.23
CA ASP A 744 28.78 -8.59 -13.70
C ASP A 744 28.89 -7.13 -14.16
N VAL A 745 28.41 -6.19 -13.34
CA VAL A 745 28.67 -4.76 -13.53
C VAL A 745 30.18 -4.47 -13.42
N GLN A 746 30.87 -5.17 -12.52
CA GLN A 746 32.32 -4.99 -12.33
C GLN A 746 33.14 -5.56 -13.50
N ASP A 747 32.77 -6.74 -14.03
CA ASP A 747 33.44 -7.33 -15.21
C ASP A 747 33.40 -6.38 -16.41
N ASN A 748 32.25 -5.76 -16.67
CA ASN A 748 32.11 -4.81 -17.77
C ASN A 748 33.02 -3.58 -17.59
N LYS A 749 33.09 -3.03 -16.36
CA LYS A 749 34.01 -1.92 -16.05
C LYS A 749 35.46 -2.29 -16.33
N ASP A 750 35.85 -3.53 -16.02
CA ASP A 750 37.22 -4.00 -16.22
C ASP A 750 37.55 -4.23 -17.70
N ARG A 751 36.59 -4.67 -18.52
CA ARG A 751 36.74 -4.77 -19.98
C ARG A 751 36.89 -3.40 -20.63
N THR A 752 36.03 -2.44 -20.28
CA THR A 752 36.15 -1.06 -20.77
C THR A 752 37.51 -0.45 -20.42
N ARG A 753 37.99 -0.64 -19.18
CA ARG A 753 39.33 -0.17 -18.78
C ARG A 753 40.46 -0.81 -19.58
N LYS A 754 40.35 -2.10 -19.91
CA LYS A 754 41.33 -2.79 -20.77
C LYS A 754 41.33 -2.20 -22.18
N LEU A 755 40.17 -1.89 -22.75
CA LEU A 755 40.06 -1.27 -24.07
C LEU A 755 40.61 0.16 -24.09
N ILE A 756 40.30 0.97 -23.08
CA ILE A 756 40.89 2.32 -22.93
C ILE A 756 42.41 2.23 -22.87
N LYS A 757 42.95 1.28 -22.10
CA LYS A 757 44.40 1.07 -22.02
C LYS A 757 44.98 0.60 -23.36
N ALA A 758 44.32 -0.31 -24.07
CA ALA A 758 44.76 -0.76 -25.39
C ALA A 758 44.80 0.41 -26.40
N TYR A 759 43.80 1.30 -26.36
CA TYR A 759 43.80 2.52 -27.16
C TYR A 759 44.95 3.45 -26.79
N GLN A 760 45.29 3.58 -25.51
CA GLN A 760 46.45 4.36 -25.05
C GLN A 760 47.77 3.86 -25.66
N ASP A 761 47.92 2.54 -25.74
CA ASP A 761 49.15 1.89 -26.19
C ASP A 761 49.26 1.85 -27.73
N ALA A 762 48.14 1.65 -28.45
CA ALA A 762 48.12 1.42 -29.90
C ALA A 762 47.57 2.59 -30.75
N GLY A 763 46.82 3.51 -30.15
CA GLY A 763 46.14 4.63 -30.85
C GLY A 763 44.90 4.25 -31.65
N HIS A 764 44.46 2.98 -31.60
CA HIS A 764 43.21 2.50 -32.19
C HIS A 764 42.58 1.41 -31.31
N LEU A 765 41.28 1.14 -31.53
CA LEU A 765 40.57 0.00 -30.95
C LEU A 765 40.48 -1.11 -32.01
N ASP A 766 40.52 -2.36 -31.58
CA ASP A 766 40.26 -3.51 -32.46
C ASP A 766 38.74 -3.65 -32.66
N GLU A 767 38.30 -3.72 -33.91
CA GLU A 767 36.90 -3.95 -34.26
C GLU A 767 36.61 -5.46 -34.42
N PRO A 768 35.38 -5.90 -34.09
CA PRO A 768 34.97 -7.27 -34.33
C PRO A 768 34.90 -7.57 -35.84
N GLU A 769 35.00 -8.86 -36.21
CA GLU A 769 34.87 -9.29 -37.60
C GLU A 769 33.48 -8.97 -38.16
N THR A 770 33.45 -8.25 -39.29
CA THR A 770 32.22 -7.97 -40.04
C THR A 770 31.69 -9.23 -40.70
N LEU A 771 30.50 -9.67 -40.31
CA LEU A 771 29.84 -10.87 -40.81
C LEU A 771 28.87 -10.57 -41.97
N TRP A 772 28.33 -9.36 -42.00
CA TRP A 772 27.45 -8.85 -43.06
C TRP A 772 27.65 -7.35 -43.20
N GLU A 773 27.61 -6.85 -44.44
CA GLU A 773 27.76 -5.42 -44.74
C GLU A 773 26.88 -5.06 -45.94
N LYS A 774 26.11 -3.98 -45.83
CA LYS A 774 25.40 -3.38 -46.96
C LYS A 774 25.00 -1.94 -46.66
N ASP A 775 25.03 -1.09 -47.69
CA ASP A 775 24.61 0.31 -47.61
C ASP A 775 25.29 1.11 -46.47
N GLY A 776 26.53 0.73 -46.12
CA GLY A 776 27.31 1.34 -45.04
C GLY A 776 26.97 0.86 -43.63
N VAL A 777 26.02 -0.07 -43.49
CA VAL A 777 25.70 -0.76 -42.23
C VAL A 777 26.54 -2.03 -42.13
N GLU A 778 27.23 -2.20 -41.01
CA GLU A 778 28.04 -3.37 -40.70
C GLU A 778 27.40 -4.17 -39.57
N VAL A 779 27.40 -5.49 -39.69
CA VAL A 779 26.90 -6.40 -38.66
C VAL A 779 28.01 -7.35 -38.23
N ALA A 780 28.24 -7.41 -36.93
CA ALA A 780 29.21 -8.30 -36.27
C ALA A 780 28.57 -9.06 -35.11
N GLY A 781 29.31 -9.96 -34.45
CA GLY A 781 28.85 -10.71 -33.29
C GLY A 781 28.78 -12.21 -33.55
N VAL A 782 27.63 -12.83 -33.29
CA VAL A 782 27.40 -14.26 -33.53
C VAL A 782 26.88 -14.49 -34.95
N ASP A 783 27.52 -15.39 -35.71
CA ASP A 783 27.00 -15.86 -37.01
C ASP A 783 25.77 -16.75 -36.80
N PHE A 784 24.76 -16.60 -37.67
CA PHE A 784 23.50 -17.34 -37.58
C PHE A 784 22.95 -17.71 -38.96
N ASP A 785 22.11 -18.75 -39.01
CA ASP A 785 21.57 -19.23 -40.27
C ASP A 785 20.66 -18.19 -40.92
N GLY A 786 20.92 -17.89 -42.19
CA GLY A 786 20.19 -16.89 -42.95
C GLY A 786 20.84 -15.51 -43.04
N LEU A 787 21.81 -15.16 -42.18
CA LEU A 787 22.44 -13.83 -42.17
C LEU A 787 22.95 -13.39 -43.55
N LYS A 788 23.66 -14.27 -44.25
CA LYS A 788 24.23 -14.00 -45.59
C LYS A 788 23.19 -13.85 -46.70
N LYS A 789 21.92 -14.20 -46.45
CA LYS A 789 20.81 -14.09 -47.41
C LYS A 789 20.02 -12.79 -47.25
N CYS A 790 20.18 -12.08 -46.14
CA CYS A 790 19.46 -10.85 -45.86
C CYS A 790 19.88 -9.73 -46.83
N GLY A 791 18.88 -9.10 -47.45
CA GLY A 791 19.03 -8.01 -48.40
C GLY A 791 19.01 -6.62 -47.76
N SER A 792 18.66 -6.49 -46.49
CA SER A 792 18.64 -5.22 -45.73
C SER A 792 18.87 -5.47 -44.24
N VAL A 793 19.17 -4.42 -43.48
CA VAL A 793 19.29 -4.49 -42.01
C VAL A 793 17.96 -4.93 -41.35
N SER A 794 16.82 -4.52 -41.91
CA SER A 794 15.48 -4.96 -41.46
C SER A 794 15.33 -6.48 -41.56
N GLU A 795 15.77 -7.07 -42.67
CA GLU A 795 15.77 -8.52 -42.86
C GLU A 795 16.77 -9.22 -41.92
N VAL A 796 17.91 -8.60 -41.60
CA VAL A 796 18.86 -9.10 -40.59
C VAL A 796 18.21 -9.14 -39.22
N ILE A 797 17.59 -8.04 -38.77
CA ILE A 797 16.91 -7.96 -37.48
C ILE A 797 15.80 -9.00 -37.41
N ALA A 798 14.93 -9.06 -38.41
CA ALA A 798 13.83 -10.03 -38.45
C ALA A 798 14.32 -11.49 -38.41
N ALA A 799 15.35 -11.82 -39.20
CA ALA A 799 15.94 -13.17 -39.20
C ALA A 799 16.61 -13.50 -37.87
N PHE A 800 17.29 -12.54 -37.25
CA PHE A 800 17.92 -12.73 -35.94
C PHE A 800 16.87 -12.97 -34.85
N THR A 801 15.85 -12.12 -34.77
CA THR A 801 14.79 -12.21 -33.75
C THR A 801 13.91 -13.44 -33.92
N ALA A 802 13.74 -13.94 -35.15
CA ALA A 802 13.00 -15.17 -35.43
C ALA A 802 13.65 -16.44 -34.86
N GLN A 803 14.91 -16.36 -34.39
CA GLN A 803 15.56 -17.48 -33.70
C GLN A 803 15.11 -17.64 -32.23
N ALA A 804 14.36 -16.67 -31.69
CA ALA A 804 13.90 -16.70 -30.32
C ALA A 804 12.94 -17.89 -30.07
N LYS A 805 13.14 -18.55 -28.93
CA LYS A 805 12.36 -19.70 -28.47
C LYS A 805 11.37 -19.27 -27.38
N ASP A 806 10.53 -20.18 -26.93
CA ASP A 806 9.65 -19.93 -25.79
C ASP A 806 10.47 -19.68 -24.52
N GLY A 807 10.08 -18.65 -23.76
CA GLY A 807 10.82 -18.14 -22.62
C GLY A 807 12.02 -17.24 -22.96
N ASP A 808 12.33 -17.00 -24.25
CA ASP A 808 13.35 -16.02 -24.64
C ASP A 808 12.78 -14.58 -24.64
N TYR A 809 13.65 -13.61 -24.40
CA TYR A 809 13.39 -12.17 -24.58
C TYR A 809 14.41 -11.55 -25.56
N ILE A 810 14.07 -10.38 -26.08
CA ILE A 810 14.86 -9.63 -27.06
C ILE A 810 15.22 -8.28 -26.44
N ALA A 811 16.51 -8.01 -26.26
CA ALA A 811 17.00 -6.75 -25.72
C ALA A 811 17.62 -5.89 -26.81
N ILE A 812 17.17 -4.64 -26.90
CA ILE A 812 17.76 -3.61 -27.74
C ILE A 812 18.70 -2.78 -26.85
N ASN A 813 20.00 -2.92 -27.09
CA ASN A 813 21.05 -2.18 -26.39
C ASN A 813 21.54 -1.05 -27.30
N ALA A 814 20.99 0.14 -27.14
CA ALA A 814 21.24 1.28 -28.01
C ALA A 814 22.34 2.19 -27.47
N TYR A 815 23.50 2.22 -28.13
CA TYR A 815 24.53 3.25 -27.94
C TYR A 815 24.28 4.38 -28.94
N LEU A 816 23.18 5.10 -28.70
CA LEU A 816 22.64 6.18 -29.51
C LEU A 816 22.24 7.33 -28.55
N PRO A 817 22.13 8.58 -29.04
CA PRO A 817 21.60 9.67 -28.22
C PRO A 817 20.18 9.34 -27.75
N ARG A 818 19.92 9.49 -26.45
CA ARG A 818 18.61 9.26 -25.86
C ARG A 818 17.78 10.54 -25.96
N ASN A 819 17.03 10.65 -27.05
CA ASN A 819 16.06 11.73 -27.29
C ASN A 819 14.75 11.15 -27.85
N GLU A 820 13.69 11.96 -27.84
CA GLU A 820 12.33 11.54 -28.24
C GLU A 820 12.28 10.89 -29.63
N SER A 821 13.06 11.40 -30.58
CA SER A 821 13.10 10.91 -31.97
C SER A 821 13.69 9.50 -32.05
N VAL A 822 14.80 9.24 -31.34
CA VAL A 822 15.43 7.92 -31.29
C VAL A 822 14.56 6.95 -30.48
N GLU A 823 14.07 7.36 -29.31
CA GLU A 823 13.18 6.57 -28.46
C GLU A 823 11.93 6.12 -29.22
N ALA A 824 11.27 7.01 -29.95
CA ALA A 824 10.07 6.68 -30.74
C ALA A 824 10.35 5.62 -31.81
N LYS A 825 11.49 5.70 -32.51
CA LYS A 825 11.86 4.74 -33.56
C LYS A 825 12.21 3.36 -33.00
N LEU A 826 12.97 3.32 -31.90
CA LEU A 826 13.30 2.07 -31.23
C LEU A 826 12.06 1.44 -30.59
N THR A 827 11.13 2.26 -30.09
CA THR A 827 9.81 1.80 -29.61
C THR A 827 8.98 1.20 -30.73
N ALA A 828 8.96 1.82 -31.91
CA ALA A 828 8.30 1.24 -33.09
C ALA A 828 8.98 -0.09 -33.53
N LEU A 829 10.30 -0.21 -33.38
CA LEU A 829 11.01 -1.47 -33.63
C LEU A 829 10.61 -2.55 -32.61
N ARG A 830 10.53 -2.22 -31.32
CA ARG A 830 10.02 -3.12 -30.26
C ARG A 830 8.63 -3.64 -30.60
N GLU A 831 7.72 -2.75 -31.00
CA GLU A 831 6.35 -3.12 -31.37
C GLU A 831 6.32 -4.12 -32.53
N ARG A 832 7.13 -3.88 -33.58
CA ARG A 832 7.25 -4.80 -34.72
C ARG A 832 7.78 -6.17 -34.30
N ILE A 833 8.82 -6.19 -33.47
CA ILE A 833 9.43 -7.44 -32.96
C ILE A 833 8.42 -8.20 -32.08
N LEU A 834 7.77 -7.51 -31.15
CA LEU A 834 6.76 -8.09 -30.26
C LEU A 834 5.61 -8.71 -31.05
N LYS A 835 5.06 -7.99 -32.04
CA LYS A 835 3.98 -8.50 -32.91
C LYS A 835 4.43 -9.70 -33.75
N ALA A 836 5.69 -9.74 -34.18
CA ALA A 836 6.20 -10.81 -35.04
C ALA A 836 6.59 -12.07 -34.26
N THR A 837 6.96 -11.94 -32.98
CA THR A 837 7.60 -13.03 -32.22
C THR A 837 6.88 -13.39 -30.92
N SER A 838 5.98 -12.54 -30.43
CA SER A 838 5.34 -12.62 -29.10
C SER A 838 6.33 -12.59 -27.93
N LYS A 839 7.60 -12.26 -28.16
CA LYS A 839 8.66 -12.23 -27.14
C LYS A 839 8.73 -10.87 -26.47
N ALA A 840 9.06 -10.88 -25.18
CA ALA A 840 9.39 -9.66 -24.45
C ALA A 840 10.49 -8.88 -25.13
N THR A 841 10.28 -7.57 -25.23
CA THR A 841 11.25 -6.63 -25.78
C THR A 841 11.68 -5.65 -24.69
N THR A 842 12.99 -5.44 -24.53
CA THR A 842 13.55 -4.42 -23.64
C THR A 842 14.36 -3.40 -24.44
N LEU A 843 14.46 -2.16 -23.95
CA LEU A 843 15.26 -1.10 -24.58
C LEU A 843 16.11 -0.40 -23.51
N GLY A 844 17.42 -0.54 -23.64
CA GLY A 844 18.39 0.13 -22.80
C GLY A 844 19.26 1.08 -23.61
N PHE A 845 19.42 2.32 -23.15
CA PHE A 845 20.39 3.27 -23.69
C PHE A 845 21.74 3.12 -23.00
N GLY A 846 22.80 2.96 -23.78
CA GLY A 846 24.17 2.79 -23.31
C GLY A 846 24.85 4.15 -23.12
N PRO A 847 25.74 4.29 -22.11
CA PRO A 847 26.19 3.28 -21.14
C PRO A 847 25.25 3.07 -19.95
N ARG A 848 24.16 3.83 -19.79
CA ARG A 848 23.25 3.75 -18.64
C ARG A 848 22.81 2.32 -18.30
N PHE A 849 22.36 1.53 -19.28
CA PHE A 849 21.88 0.17 -19.02
C PHE A 849 22.96 -0.77 -18.46
N LEU A 850 24.24 -0.44 -18.62
CA LEU A 850 25.35 -1.21 -18.03
C LEU A 850 25.34 -1.14 -16.49
N HIS A 851 24.70 -0.11 -15.94
CA HIS A 851 24.42 0.08 -14.51
C HIS A 851 22.90 -0.05 -14.23
N SER A 852 22.20 -0.87 -15.02
CA SER A 852 20.86 -1.40 -14.74
C SER A 852 20.74 -2.86 -15.21
N THR A 853 20.12 -3.11 -16.36
CA THR A 853 19.88 -4.45 -16.93
C THR A 853 21.14 -5.20 -17.34
N GLY A 854 22.28 -4.51 -17.44
CA GLY A 854 23.58 -5.11 -17.71
C GLY A 854 23.92 -6.27 -16.78
N GLN A 855 23.58 -6.19 -15.49
CA GLN A 855 23.79 -7.31 -14.56
C GLN A 855 23.02 -8.56 -15.01
N LEU A 856 21.72 -8.43 -15.30
CA LEU A 856 20.86 -9.50 -15.80
C LEU A 856 21.31 -10.06 -17.16
N HIS A 857 21.69 -9.19 -18.10
CA HIS A 857 22.08 -9.60 -19.45
C HIS A 857 23.28 -10.58 -19.44
N LYS A 858 24.19 -10.44 -18.47
CA LYS A 858 25.40 -11.29 -18.35
C LYS A 858 25.26 -12.37 -17.28
N GLY A 859 24.67 -12.05 -16.12
CA GLY A 859 24.56 -12.93 -14.96
C GLY A 859 23.28 -13.78 -14.92
N GLY A 860 22.23 -13.37 -15.63
CA GLY A 860 20.93 -14.05 -15.66
C GLY A 860 20.88 -15.29 -16.55
N ALA A 861 19.69 -15.85 -16.73
CA ALA A 861 19.48 -17.04 -17.59
C ALA A 861 19.91 -16.78 -19.05
N ASN A 862 20.40 -17.81 -19.76
CA ASN A 862 20.79 -17.70 -21.18
C ASN A 862 19.58 -17.77 -22.13
N ASN A 863 18.65 -16.85 -21.94
CA ASN A 863 17.40 -16.72 -22.69
C ASN A 863 17.23 -15.34 -23.36
N GLY A 864 18.29 -14.51 -23.42
CA GLY A 864 18.28 -13.24 -24.13
C GLY A 864 18.82 -13.34 -25.56
N LEU A 865 18.23 -12.58 -26.48
CA LEU A 865 18.79 -12.20 -27.78
C LEU A 865 19.09 -10.70 -27.77
N PHE A 866 20.31 -10.29 -28.09
CA PHE A 866 20.77 -8.92 -27.92
C PHE A 866 21.02 -8.26 -29.27
N LEU A 867 20.33 -7.16 -29.52
CA LEU A 867 20.55 -6.24 -30.63
C LEU A 867 21.34 -5.04 -30.11
N GLN A 868 22.66 -5.06 -30.25
CA GLN A 868 23.48 -3.90 -29.91
C GLN A 868 23.51 -2.94 -31.11
N ILE A 869 22.91 -1.77 -30.99
CA ILE A 869 22.85 -0.76 -32.06
C ILE A 869 23.81 0.36 -31.71
N THR A 870 24.74 0.64 -32.60
CA THR A 870 25.76 1.70 -32.47
C THR A 870 25.72 2.58 -33.71
N GLN A 871 26.14 3.82 -33.58
CA GLN A 871 26.28 4.75 -34.70
C GLN A 871 27.61 5.49 -34.59
N ALA A 872 28.25 5.77 -35.72
CA ALA A 872 29.42 6.65 -35.73
C ALA A 872 29.02 8.09 -35.35
N ASP A 873 29.71 8.65 -34.35
CA ASP A 873 29.48 10.03 -33.91
C ASP A 873 29.85 11.03 -35.01
N ALA A 874 29.03 12.07 -35.19
CA ALA A 874 29.31 13.14 -36.14
C ALA A 874 30.41 14.11 -35.66
N GLU A 875 30.49 14.31 -34.34
CA GLU A 875 31.42 15.21 -33.66
C GLU A 875 31.86 14.56 -32.34
N ASP A 876 33.16 14.62 -32.03
CA ASP A 876 33.71 14.17 -30.75
C ASP A 876 33.88 15.35 -29.80
N LEU A 877 33.73 15.10 -28.51
CA LEU A 877 33.96 16.07 -27.44
C LEU A 877 35.16 15.63 -26.59
N ALA A 878 36.10 16.57 -26.36
CA ALA A 878 37.26 16.29 -25.52
C ALA A 878 36.83 16.11 -24.04
N ILE A 879 37.43 15.14 -23.37
CA ILE A 879 37.32 15.01 -21.91
C ILE A 879 38.57 15.65 -21.30
N PRO A 880 38.46 16.76 -20.56
CA PRO A 880 39.62 17.39 -19.93
C PRO A 880 40.39 16.39 -19.06
N GLU A 881 41.72 16.49 -19.08
CA GLU A 881 42.67 15.60 -18.37
C GLU A 881 42.73 14.15 -18.88
N ALA A 882 41.87 13.73 -19.81
CA ALA A 882 41.96 12.46 -20.51
C ALA A 882 42.74 12.58 -21.83
N PHE A 883 43.35 11.48 -22.29
CA PHE A 883 44.02 11.40 -23.59
C PHE A 883 43.06 11.04 -24.74
N TYR A 884 41.76 10.95 -24.46
CA TYR A 884 40.70 10.52 -25.37
C TYR A 884 39.43 11.37 -25.18
N GLY A 885 38.56 11.40 -26.20
CA GLY A 885 37.25 12.06 -26.18
C GLY A 885 36.09 11.11 -25.84
N PHE A 886 34.89 11.68 -25.76
CA PHE A 886 33.65 10.97 -25.46
C PHE A 886 33.31 9.90 -26.51
N SER A 887 33.59 10.12 -27.79
CA SER A 887 33.38 9.12 -28.86
C SER A 887 34.18 7.85 -28.62
N MET A 888 35.46 7.98 -28.22
CA MET A 888 36.31 6.82 -27.92
C MET A 888 35.79 6.08 -26.69
N LEU A 889 35.38 6.82 -25.65
CA LEU A 889 34.84 6.22 -24.42
C LEU A 889 33.55 5.43 -24.69
N ALA A 890 32.59 6.02 -25.41
CA ALA A 890 31.34 5.36 -25.78
C ALA A 890 31.59 4.11 -26.65
N ARG A 891 32.52 4.19 -27.62
CA ARG A 891 32.94 3.05 -28.44
C ARG A 891 33.60 1.95 -27.60
N ALA A 892 34.49 2.28 -26.68
CA ALA A 892 35.11 1.32 -25.77
C ALA A 892 34.06 0.64 -24.87
N GLN A 893 33.04 1.36 -24.42
CA GLN A 893 31.95 0.80 -23.62
C GLN A 893 31.09 -0.19 -24.42
N SER A 894 30.70 0.16 -25.66
CA SER A 894 29.92 -0.75 -26.52
C SER A 894 30.68 -2.02 -26.90
N LEU A 895 31.97 -1.91 -27.24
CA LEU A 895 32.82 -3.07 -27.50
C LEU A 895 33.05 -3.92 -26.25
N GLY A 896 33.23 -3.31 -25.08
CA GLY A 896 33.37 -4.00 -23.81
C GLY A 896 32.11 -4.81 -23.46
N ASP A 897 30.93 -4.25 -23.72
CA ASP A 897 29.65 -4.92 -23.54
C ASP A 897 29.45 -6.09 -24.51
N LEU A 898 29.82 -5.90 -25.79
CA LEU A 898 29.78 -6.98 -26.79
C LEU A 898 30.66 -8.16 -26.38
N ASP A 899 31.90 -7.88 -25.98
CA ASP A 899 32.87 -8.89 -25.50
C ASP A 899 32.36 -9.58 -24.22
N ALA A 900 31.77 -8.83 -23.29
CA ALA A 900 31.16 -9.42 -22.09
C ALA A 900 30.04 -10.41 -22.44
N LEU A 901 29.13 -10.03 -23.35
CA LEU A 901 28.03 -10.88 -23.81
C LEU A 901 28.56 -12.12 -24.55
N GLN A 902 29.49 -11.95 -25.49
CA GLN A 902 30.07 -13.07 -26.24
C GLN A 902 30.82 -14.05 -25.33
N SER A 903 31.56 -13.55 -24.34
CA SER A 903 32.28 -14.40 -23.37
C SER A 903 31.36 -15.25 -22.47
N ARG A 904 30.06 -14.96 -22.48
CA ARG A 904 28.99 -15.69 -21.77
C ARG A 904 28.10 -16.49 -22.73
N ASP A 905 28.55 -16.70 -23.97
CA ASP A 905 27.82 -17.41 -25.03
C ASP A 905 26.41 -16.84 -25.26
N ARG A 906 26.26 -15.51 -25.13
CA ARG A 906 25.00 -14.82 -25.43
C ARG A 906 24.81 -14.70 -26.92
N ARG A 907 23.55 -14.80 -27.36
CA ARG A 907 23.15 -14.53 -28.75
C ARG A 907 23.12 -13.03 -28.93
N VAL A 908 24.20 -12.46 -29.45
CA VAL A 908 24.34 -11.02 -29.67
C VAL A 908 24.78 -10.74 -31.09
N ILE A 909 24.12 -9.76 -31.72
CA ILE A 909 24.63 -9.10 -32.92
C ILE A 909 24.83 -7.62 -32.63
N ARG A 910 25.89 -7.06 -33.20
CA ARG A 910 26.15 -5.63 -33.21
C ARG A 910 25.84 -5.08 -34.59
N ILE A 911 24.96 -4.08 -34.66
CA ILE A 911 24.60 -3.33 -35.85
C ILE A 911 25.27 -1.96 -35.74
N ASN A 912 26.27 -1.72 -36.59
CA ASN A 912 27.01 -0.47 -36.65
C ASN A 912 26.49 0.36 -37.82
N LEU A 913 25.90 1.51 -37.51
CA LEU A 913 25.25 2.41 -38.47
C LEU A 913 26.20 3.54 -38.88
N PRO A 914 26.10 4.04 -40.13
CA PRO A 914 26.84 5.22 -40.56
C PRO A 914 26.36 6.48 -39.80
N ALA A 915 27.24 7.47 -39.70
CA ALA A 915 26.92 8.75 -39.10
C ALA A 915 25.70 9.40 -39.79
N GLY A 916 24.73 9.86 -39.00
CA GLY A 916 23.51 10.52 -39.51
C GLY A 916 22.45 9.59 -40.12
N ASP A 917 22.60 8.27 -39.98
CA ASP A 917 21.53 7.28 -40.24
C ASP A 917 20.24 7.65 -39.50
N LYS A 918 19.10 7.36 -40.13
CA LYS A 918 17.77 7.76 -39.66
C LYS A 918 17.05 6.68 -38.86
N LEU A 919 17.63 5.49 -38.65
CA LEU A 919 17.03 4.36 -37.94
C LEU A 919 15.72 3.89 -38.59
N ASP A 920 15.67 3.90 -39.93
CA ASP A 920 14.51 3.44 -40.72
C ASP A 920 14.57 1.91 -40.88
N PHE A 921 14.33 1.21 -39.77
CA PHE A 921 14.39 -0.25 -39.66
C PHE A 921 13.14 -0.95 -40.16
#